data_AF-A0A351KGD7-F1
#
_entry.id   AF-A0A351KGD7-F1
#
_cell.length_a   1.000
_cell.length_b   1.000
_cell.length_c   1.000
_cell.angle_alpha   90.00
_cell.angle_beta   90.00
_cell.angle_gamma   90.00
#
_symmetry.space_group_name_H-M   'P 1'
#
loop_
_entity.id
_entity.type
_entity.pdbx_description
1 polymer ?
#
loop_
_entity_poly.entity_id
_entity_poly.type
_entity_poly.pdbx_seq_one_letter_code
_entity_poly.pdbx_strand_id
1 'polypeptide(L)'
;MDANTKNLHRKLKRILAEDGTVLFIGSGISMWSGLPGWGQLLDEMANFVEQKGKDAGNIRYYSNSKPLLAADLGCEALGDNGLKLFIQSACRKGIAEPDIIHQLIINLGVSCYITTNYDQLLEQALKDNGLFKRFKVITNQEPAECAGLLLFNKRNFIFKPHGDMDKIESIILSERQYNDLYESGNKFYAYRALETLLTTRNVVFVGFGLTDPDFIRIMEKVRNEFHTNLYTHYAIMPDVSQIMKEYWYKNYGLEILSYETKVTENGCDYSNLLEVLDSLATKNRKPVKPKVIIKNEKKFRITKKLRQGLNRFVWNSMQQLRIPEGLIFPLMVRVPDKYKRNYEYISVEDILSSDVRKFILTGNPGVGKTYFLKRYCIAQLKHLRKWCESGKTGRIPQIPIYIDLKNYCGGNSIKTLIKDQFPEEIPILEWVNEGKALLLFDSFNEVERTYLENGSCIREIREYSYNCDIVIATRFKDALDIYLPVYQLEEVKEEYVIGYLENQGIEIPQNQEEMVVHLLQTPLIFYLLVQGKIKIDNNTTPKKIYESYFKYLNIKIQQALNLRVDIISIFSSFAYHIFENGVESFSIEEIEELLDRKAEELKIKDKTALINWLIDVERFLVPISPNNLSFFHQSITEFLAAYFFANQFKINPKILNKNLQNLK
;
A
#
# COMPACT_ATOMS: atom_id res chain seq x y z
N MET A 1 3.87 -19.73 23.80
CA MET A 1 2.52 -20.30 24.02
C MET A 1 2.48 -21.00 25.37
N ASP A 2 1.65 -20.49 26.27
CA ASP A 2 1.36 -21.09 27.58
C ASP A 2 0.68 -22.46 27.48
N ALA A 3 0.74 -23.24 28.57
CA ALA A 3 0.20 -24.61 28.62
C ALA A 3 -1.30 -24.69 28.29
N ASN A 4 -2.10 -23.71 28.73
CA ASN A 4 -3.54 -23.62 28.42
C ASN A 4 -3.78 -23.33 26.93
N THR A 5 -3.02 -22.43 26.32
CA THR A 5 -3.13 -22.13 24.88
C THR A 5 -2.75 -23.33 24.01
N LYS A 6 -1.71 -24.09 24.40
CA LYS A 6 -1.34 -25.34 23.72
C LYS A 6 -2.41 -26.42 23.84
N ASN A 7 -3.14 -26.47 24.95
CA ASN A 7 -4.24 -27.41 25.13
C ASN A 7 -5.44 -27.03 24.24
N LEU A 8 -5.84 -25.75 24.24
CA LEU A 8 -6.93 -25.26 23.39
C LEU A 8 -6.62 -25.44 21.89
N HIS A 9 -5.38 -25.19 21.46
CA HIS A 9 -4.94 -25.43 20.09
C HIS A 9 -5.12 -26.90 19.67
N ARG A 10 -4.72 -27.85 20.51
CA ARG A 10 -4.94 -29.29 20.29
C ARG A 10 -6.42 -29.65 20.25
N LYS A 11 -7.23 -29.06 21.14
CA LYS A 11 -8.68 -29.25 21.19
C LYS A 11 -9.34 -28.75 19.90
N LEU A 12 -8.97 -27.56 19.43
CA LEU A 12 -9.44 -26.99 18.16
C LEU A 12 -9.08 -27.86 16.96
N LYS A 13 -7.87 -28.41 16.88
CA LYS A 13 -7.51 -29.37 15.81
C LYS A 13 -8.44 -30.58 15.78
N ARG A 14 -8.74 -31.16 16.94
CA ARG A 14 -9.63 -32.31 17.04
C ARG A 14 -11.03 -31.95 16.55
N ILE A 15 -11.54 -30.80 16.97
CA ILE A 15 -12.89 -30.34 16.64
C ILE A 15 -13.02 -29.96 15.17
N LEU A 16 -12.01 -29.30 14.59
CA LEU A 16 -11.98 -29.01 13.15
C LEU A 16 -11.90 -30.29 12.29
N ALA A 17 -11.42 -31.41 12.85
CA ALA A 17 -11.42 -32.71 12.21
C ALA A 17 -12.73 -33.50 12.42
N GLU A 18 -13.61 -33.09 13.33
CA GLU A 18 -14.89 -33.74 13.58
C GLU A 18 -15.89 -33.46 12.44
N ASP A 19 -16.54 -34.52 11.96
CA ASP A 19 -17.49 -34.41 10.87
C ASP A 19 -18.75 -33.64 11.28
N GLY A 20 -18.96 -32.50 10.65
CA GLY A 20 -20.11 -31.64 10.90
C GLY A 20 -19.84 -30.45 11.80
N THR A 21 -18.59 -30.23 12.18
CA THR A 21 -18.12 -28.93 12.67
C THR A 21 -18.40 -27.86 11.64
N VAL A 22 -18.95 -26.74 12.11
CA VAL A 22 -19.30 -25.59 11.29
C VAL A 22 -18.24 -24.52 11.48
N LEU A 23 -17.73 -23.99 10.38
CA LEU A 23 -16.87 -22.81 10.39
C LEU A 23 -17.72 -21.58 10.10
N PHE A 24 -17.78 -20.66 11.07
CA PHE A 24 -18.48 -19.40 10.94
C PHE A 24 -17.47 -18.31 10.57
N ILE A 25 -17.62 -17.75 9.38
CA ILE A 25 -16.69 -16.79 8.78
C ILE A 25 -17.35 -15.42 8.82
N GLY A 26 -16.67 -14.43 9.43
CA GLY A 26 -17.12 -13.04 9.42
C GLY A 26 -16.37 -12.16 8.41
N SER A 27 -16.72 -10.88 8.38
CA SER A 27 -16.17 -9.91 7.43
C SER A 27 -14.68 -9.68 7.58
N GLY A 28 -14.10 -10.00 8.75
CA GLY A 28 -12.66 -9.94 8.97
C GLY A 28 -11.83 -10.85 8.07
N ILE A 29 -12.41 -11.87 7.46
CA ILE A 29 -11.75 -12.67 6.41
C ILE A 29 -11.80 -11.95 5.06
N SER A 30 -12.96 -11.39 4.70
CA SER A 30 -13.16 -10.62 3.47
C SER A 30 -12.34 -9.32 3.43
N MET A 31 -12.00 -8.74 4.59
CA MET A 31 -11.12 -7.57 4.68
C MET A 31 -9.71 -7.81 4.09
N TRP A 32 -9.22 -9.05 4.09
CA TRP A 32 -7.94 -9.39 3.45
C TRP A 32 -7.97 -9.24 1.92
N SER A 33 -9.16 -9.36 1.34
CA SER A 33 -9.42 -9.10 -0.08
C SER A 33 -9.83 -7.65 -0.34
N GLY A 34 -9.65 -6.75 0.64
CA GLY A 34 -9.95 -5.33 0.55
C GLY A 34 -11.44 -4.98 0.65
N LEU A 35 -12.30 -5.89 1.12
CA LEU A 35 -13.72 -5.62 1.38
C LEU A 35 -13.92 -4.93 2.75
N PRO A 36 -14.98 -4.14 2.95
CA PRO A 36 -15.14 -3.37 4.18
C PRO A 36 -15.60 -4.26 5.34
N GLY A 37 -15.14 -3.91 6.55
CA GLY A 37 -15.82 -4.31 7.78
C GLY A 37 -17.14 -3.55 7.98
N TRP A 38 -17.90 -3.88 9.02
CA TRP A 38 -19.23 -3.28 9.24
C TRP A 38 -19.23 -1.74 9.32
N GLY A 39 -18.32 -1.15 10.10
CA GLY A 39 -18.20 0.31 10.20
C GLY A 39 -17.86 0.97 8.86
N GLN A 40 -16.85 0.43 8.17
CA GLN A 40 -16.43 0.90 6.85
C GLN A 40 -17.54 0.75 5.79
N LEU A 41 -18.39 -0.28 5.91
CA LEU A 41 -19.52 -0.48 4.99
C LEU A 41 -20.53 0.66 5.11
N LEU A 42 -20.80 1.15 6.33
CA LEU A 42 -21.69 2.30 6.55
C LEU A 42 -21.07 3.61 6.04
N ASP A 43 -19.75 3.76 6.15
CA ASP A 43 -19.04 4.91 5.58
C ASP A 43 -19.06 4.88 4.04
N GLU A 44 -18.80 3.71 3.43
CA GLU A 44 -18.95 3.50 2.00
C GLU A 44 -20.39 3.75 1.54
N MET A 45 -21.39 3.37 2.34
CA MET A 45 -22.81 3.63 2.07
C MET A 45 -23.11 5.13 2.06
N ALA A 46 -22.65 5.87 3.06
CA ALA A 46 -22.83 7.33 3.12
C ALA A 46 -22.20 8.02 1.90
N ASN A 47 -20.97 7.64 1.53
CA ASN A 47 -20.31 8.14 0.33
C ASN A 47 -21.12 7.84 -0.94
N PHE A 48 -21.67 6.63 -1.06
CA PHE A 48 -22.46 6.21 -2.21
C PHE A 48 -23.79 6.98 -2.32
N VAL A 49 -24.41 7.29 -1.18
CA VAL A 49 -25.62 8.16 -1.10
C VAL A 49 -25.30 9.57 -1.58
N GLU A 50 -24.18 10.16 -1.15
CA GLU A 50 -23.74 11.50 -1.57
C GLU A 50 -23.42 11.54 -3.07
N GLN A 51 -22.78 10.50 -3.62
CA GLN A 51 -22.51 10.37 -5.06
C GLN A 51 -23.79 10.34 -5.90
N LYS A 52 -24.93 9.93 -5.30
CA LYS A 52 -26.25 9.99 -5.93
C LYS A 52 -26.97 11.33 -5.74
N GLY A 53 -26.30 12.32 -5.15
CA GLY A 53 -26.83 13.66 -4.91
C GLY A 53 -27.82 13.73 -3.74
N LYS A 54 -27.78 12.77 -2.80
CA LYS A 54 -28.65 12.73 -1.62
C LYS A 54 -27.85 13.04 -0.36
N ASP A 55 -28.53 13.57 0.67
CA ASP A 55 -27.91 13.86 1.96
C ASP A 55 -27.60 12.57 2.74
N ALA A 56 -26.37 12.44 3.22
CA ALA A 56 -25.91 11.33 4.06
C ALA A 56 -25.49 11.77 5.47
N GLY A 57 -25.72 13.03 5.86
CA GLY A 57 -25.30 13.57 7.14
C GLY A 57 -25.78 12.74 8.34
N ASN A 58 -27.05 12.32 8.33
CA ASN A 58 -27.61 11.47 9.38
C ASN A 58 -27.04 10.04 9.39
N ILE A 59 -26.67 9.49 8.23
CA ILE A 59 -26.04 8.16 8.14
C ILE A 59 -24.69 8.20 8.87
N ARG A 60 -23.87 9.22 8.59
CA ARG A 60 -22.57 9.42 9.25
C ARG A 60 -22.70 9.71 10.74
N TYR A 61 -23.72 10.49 11.13
CA TYR A 61 -23.95 10.82 12.53
C TYR A 61 -24.28 9.58 13.37
N TYR A 62 -25.09 8.66 12.85
CA TYR A 62 -25.52 7.47 13.57
C TYR A 62 -24.62 6.23 13.36
N SER A 63 -23.69 6.22 12.41
CA SER A 63 -22.92 5.02 12.04
C SER A 63 -22.22 4.34 13.22
N ASN A 64 -21.67 5.11 14.15
CA ASN A 64 -20.98 4.59 15.33
C ASN A 64 -21.90 4.28 16.52
N SER A 65 -22.94 5.10 16.73
CA SER A 65 -23.78 5.02 17.94
C SER A 65 -25.02 4.12 17.76
N LYS A 66 -25.58 4.09 16.55
CA LYS A 66 -26.78 3.34 16.16
C LYS A 66 -26.61 2.81 14.72
N PRO A 67 -25.71 1.84 14.49
CA PRO A 67 -25.36 1.37 13.16
C PRO A 67 -26.54 0.81 12.36
N LEU A 68 -27.49 0.12 13.01
CA LEU A 68 -28.68 -0.41 12.32
C LEU A 68 -29.62 0.70 11.84
N LEU A 69 -29.75 1.78 12.61
CA LEU A 69 -30.49 2.97 12.20
C LEU A 69 -29.79 3.68 11.02
N ALA A 70 -28.46 3.81 11.07
CA ALA A 70 -27.70 4.36 9.96
C ALA A 70 -27.89 3.54 8.66
N ALA A 71 -27.89 2.21 8.78
CA ALA A 71 -28.19 1.30 7.67
C ALA A 71 -29.62 1.49 7.14
N ASP A 72 -30.63 1.66 8.00
CA ASP A 72 -32.01 1.93 7.57
C ASP A 72 -32.11 3.24 6.78
N LEU A 73 -31.50 4.32 7.29
CA LEU A 73 -31.46 5.60 6.61
C LEU A 73 -30.79 5.50 5.23
N GLY A 74 -29.70 4.76 5.13
CA GLY A 74 -29.02 4.52 3.86
C GLY A 74 -29.83 3.64 2.91
N CYS A 75 -30.48 2.58 3.41
CA CYS A 75 -31.37 1.76 2.59
C CYS A 75 -32.54 2.57 2.03
N GLU A 76 -33.16 3.42 2.86
CA GLU A 76 -34.24 4.31 2.44
C GLU A 76 -33.76 5.35 1.42
N ALA A 77 -32.58 5.94 1.64
CA ALA A 77 -31.99 6.88 0.70
C ALA A 77 -31.65 6.21 -0.65
N LEU A 78 -31.26 4.94 -0.67
CA LEU A 78 -30.85 4.25 -1.90
C LEU A 78 -32.02 3.59 -2.66
N GLY A 79 -33.03 3.10 -1.93
CA GLY A 79 -34.04 2.17 -2.47
C GLY A 79 -33.43 0.85 -2.96
N ASP A 80 -34.25 -0.11 -3.39
CA ASP A 80 -33.79 -1.48 -3.71
C ASP A 80 -32.72 -1.52 -4.81
N ASN A 81 -32.93 -0.77 -5.90
CA ASN A 81 -31.97 -0.71 -7.00
C ASN A 81 -30.65 -0.03 -6.59
N GLY A 82 -30.72 1.04 -5.79
CA GLY A 82 -29.53 1.71 -5.28
C GLY A 82 -28.78 0.83 -4.30
N LEU A 83 -29.49 0.13 -3.42
CA LEU A 83 -28.92 -0.82 -2.47
C LEU A 83 -28.22 -1.98 -3.18
N LYS A 84 -28.83 -2.52 -4.25
CA LYS A 84 -28.21 -3.55 -5.08
C LYS A 84 -26.86 -3.10 -5.65
N LEU A 85 -26.82 -1.91 -6.24
CA LEU A 85 -25.60 -1.35 -6.80
C LEU A 85 -24.57 -1.07 -5.71
N PHE A 86 -25.00 -0.55 -4.56
CA PHE A 86 -24.15 -0.33 -3.41
C PHE A 86 -23.53 -1.63 -2.90
N ILE A 87 -24.32 -2.67 -2.61
CA ILE A 87 -23.81 -3.95 -2.11
C ILE A 87 -22.84 -4.59 -3.10
N GLN A 88 -23.15 -4.55 -4.40
CA GLN A 88 -22.24 -5.07 -5.43
C GLN A 88 -20.94 -4.25 -5.53
N SER A 89 -21.02 -2.94 -5.35
CA SER A 89 -19.87 -2.04 -5.28
C SER A 89 -19.02 -2.31 -4.05
N ALA A 90 -19.64 -2.41 -2.87
CA ALA A 90 -18.98 -2.70 -1.60
C ALA A 90 -18.34 -4.10 -1.60
N CYS A 91 -18.97 -5.09 -2.24
CA CYS A 91 -18.36 -6.40 -2.46
C CYS A 91 -17.34 -6.41 -3.61
N ARG A 92 -17.12 -5.27 -4.27
CA ARG A 92 -16.20 -5.09 -5.41
C ARG A 92 -16.41 -6.18 -6.47
N LYS A 93 -17.68 -6.43 -6.80
CA LYS A 93 -18.13 -7.55 -7.63
C LYS A 93 -17.38 -7.59 -8.97
N GLY A 94 -16.73 -8.72 -9.26
CA GLY A 94 -15.95 -8.94 -10.47
C GLY A 94 -14.50 -8.45 -10.40
N ILE A 95 -14.12 -7.75 -9.32
CA ILE A 95 -12.77 -7.22 -9.07
C ILE A 95 -12.13 -7.95 -7.89
N ALA A 96 -12.82 -8.06 -6.75
CA ALA A 96 -12.29 -8.74 -5.57
C ALA A 96 -12.00 -10.22 -5.85
N GLU A 97 -10.84 -10.69 -5.42
CA GLU A 97 -10.41 -12.09 -5.53
C GLU A 97 -10.02 -12.64 -4.15
N PRO A 98 -10.17 -13.96 -3.92
CA PRO A 98 -9.83 -14.55 -2.63
C PRO A 98 -8.34 -14.40 -2.31
N ASP A 99 -8.05 -13.88 -1.12
CA ASP A 99 -6.68 -13.77 -0.61
C ASP A 99 -6.16 -15.10 0.02
N ILE A 100 -4.89 -15.17 0.44
CA ILE A 100 -4.24 -16.37 1.00
C ILE A 100 -5.03 -16.95 2.19
N ILE A 101 -5.67 -16.10 2.98
CA ILE A 101 -6.47 -16.52 4.13
C ILE A 101 -7.62 -17.45 3.73
N HIS A 102 -8.25 -17.25 2.56
CA HIS A 102 -9.33 -18.11 2.07
C HIS A 102 -8.81 -19.53 1.76
N GLN A 103 -7.57 -19.63 1.27
CA GLN A 103 -6.93 -20.92 1.07
C GLN A 103 -6.67 -21.64 2.40
N LEU A 104 -6.22 -20.92 3.43
CA LEU A 104 -6.01 -21.49 4.77
C LEU A 104 -7.33 -21.99 5.38
N ILE A 105 -8.41 -21.23 5.21
CA ILE A 105 -9.77 -21.61 5.61
C ILE A 105 -10.20 -22.93 4.96
N ILE A 106 -9.94 -23.10 3.65
CA ILE A 106 -10.21 -24.36 2.94
C ILE A 106 -9.33 -25.50 3.46
N ASN A 107 -8.07 -25.22 3.80
CA ASN A 107 -7.11 -26.21 4.30
C ASN A 107 -7.47 -26.75 5.69
N LEU A 108 -8.30 -26.05 6.47
CA LEU A 108 -8.88 -26.59 7.72
C LEU A 108 -9.70 -27.86 7.47
N GLY A 109 -10.25 -28.03 6.26
CA GLY A 109 -10.82 -29.29 5.79
C GLY A 109 -12.28 -29.54 6.17
N VAL A 110 -12.97 -28.54 6.74
CA VAL A 110 -14.39 -28.59 7.10
C VAL A 110 -15.30 -28.68 5.87
N SER A 111 -16.55 -29.13 6.07
CA SER A 111 -17.57 -29.26 5.01
C SER A 111 -18.84 -28.44 5.27
N CYS A 112 -18.90 -27.69 6.37
CA CYS A 112 -20.04 -26.86 6.73
C CYS A 112 -19.56 -25.43 6.99
N TYR A 113 -20.08 -24.46 6.23
CA TYR A 113 -19.73 -23.06 6.39
C TYR A 113 -20.97 -22.23 6.69
N ILE A 114 -20.84 -21.25 7.58
CA ILE A 114 -21.78 -20.15 7.75
C ILE A 114 -21.00 -18.85 7.52
N THR A 115 -21.60 -17.89 6.81
CA THR A 115 -21.04 -16.55 6.70
C THR A 115 -22.14 -15.50 6.64
N THR A 116 -21.96 -14.39 7.33
CA THR A 116 -22.85 -13.22 7.23
C THR A 116 -22.41 -12.26 6.12
N ASN A 117 -21.32 -12.57 5.41
CA ASN A 117 -20.80 -11.73 4.35
C ASN A 117 -21.60 -11.93 3.05
N TYR A 118 -21.81 -10.84 2.31
CA TYR A 118 -22.54 -10.85 1.04
C TYR A 118 -21.70 -11.29 -0.16
N ASP A 119 -20.37 -11.16 -0.05
CA ASP A 119 -19.41 -11.47 -1.11
C ASP A 119 -19.34 -12.98 -1.42
N GLN A 120 -18.69 -13.34 -2.53
CA GLN A 120 -18.57 -14.73 -2.99
C GLN A 120 -17.12 -15.26 -2.90
N LEU A 121 -16.28 -14.69 -2.02
CA LEU A 121 -14.85 -15.01 -1.98
C LEU A 121 -14.59 -16.44 -1.48
N LEU A 122 -15.39 -16.94 -0.53
CA LEU A 122 -15.30 -18.33 -0.07
C LEU A 122 -15.68 -19.31 -1.18
N GLU A 123 -16.75 -19.02 -1.89
CA GLU A 123 -17.27 -19.78 -3.03
C GLU A 123 -16.23 -19.83 -4.16
N GLN A 124 -15.61 -18.69 -4.46
CA GLN A 124 -14.56 -18.58 -5.46
C GLN A 124 -13.31 -19.36 -5.04
N ALA A 125 -12.87 -19.26 -3.79
CA ALA A 125 -11.74 -20.05 -3.29
C ALA A 125 -12.01 -21.56 -3.37
N LEU A 126 -13.23 -22.00 -3.02
CA LEU A 126 -13.64 -23.40 -3.18
C LEU A 126 -13.67 -23.82 -4.66
N LYS A 127 -14.03 -22.91 -5.57
CA LYS A 127 -14.06 -23.17 -7.01
C LYS A 127 -12.65 -23.31 -7.57
N ASP A 128 -11.72 -22.45 -7.16
CA ASP A 128 -10.32 -22.48 -7.58
C ASP A 128 -9.61 -23.76 -7.11
N ASN A 129 -10.08 -24.35 -6.00
CA ASN A 129 -9.64 -25.65 -5.49
C ASN A 129 -10.41 -26.85 -6.09
N GLY A 130 -11.35 -26.62 -7.00
CA GLY A 130 -12.18 -27.68 -7.61
C GLY A 130 -13.16 -28.35 -6.66
N LEU A 131 -13.44 -27.74 -5.50
CA LEU A 131 -14.30 -28.28 -4.44
C LEU A 131 -15.73 -27.75 -4.52
N PHE A 132 -15.95 -26.58 -5.10
CA PHE A 132 -17.25 -25.87 -5.08
C PHE A 132 -18.44 -26.73 -5.50
N LYS A 133 -18.28 -27.63 -6.49
CA LYS A 133 -19.36 -28.54 -6.95
C LYS A 133 -19.93 -29.46 -5.86
N ARG A 134 -19.21 -29.62 -4.74
CA ARG A 134 -19.65 -30.42 -3.60
C ARG A 134 -20.58 -29.64 -2.68
N PHE A 135 -20.50 -28.32 -2.70
CA PHE A 135 -21.18 -27.45 -1.75
C PHE A 135 -22.47 -26.87 -2.33
N LYS A 136 -23.47 -26.71 -1.47
CA LYS A 136 -24.68 -25.96 -1.78
C LYS A 136 -24.67 -24.61 -1.05
N VAL A 137 -24.76 -23.52 -1.79
CA VAL A 137 -24.98 -22.18 -1.24
C VAL A 137 -26.47 -22.05 -0.90
N ILE A 138 -26.78 -21.67 0.33
CA ILE A 138 -28.14 -21.53 0.86
C ILE A 138 -28.28 -20.12 1.42
N THR A 139 -29.30 -19.40 1.00
CA THR A 139 -29.61 -18.05 1.51
C THR A 139 -30.96 -18.04 2.23
N ASN A 140 -31.30 -16.93 2.88
CA ASN A 140 -32.59 -16.73 3.53
C ASN A 140 -33.79 -16.57 2.57
N GLN A 141 -33.63 -16.88 1.28
CA GLN A 141 -34.71 -16.91 0.27
C GLN A 141 -35.18 -18.33 -0.07
N GLU A 142 -34.56 -19.36 0.53
CA GLU A 142 -34.77 -20.76 0.14
C GLU A 142 -35.34 -21.57 1.32
N PRO A 143 -36.65 -21.44 1.65
CA PRO A 143 -37.24 -22.08 2.83
C PRO A 143 -36.98 -23.59 2.95
N ALA A 144 -37.11 -24.31 1.84
CA ALA A 144 -36.88 -25.77 1.80
C ALA A 144 -35.42 -26.14 2.10
N GLU A 145 -34.46 -25.33 1.65
CA GLU A 145 -33.05 -25.57 1.91
C GLU A 145 -32.67 -25.21 3.35
N CYS A 146 -33.22 -24.12 3.88
CA CYS A 146 -33.10 -23.76 5.29
C CYS A 146 -33.68 -24.87 6.19
N ALA A 147 -34.83 -25.45 5.85
CA ALA A 147 -35.37 -26.60 6.58
C ALA A 147 -34.42 -27.81 6.52
N GLY A 148 -33.74 -28.03 5.39
CA GLY A 148 -32.72 -29.07 5.25
C GLY A 148 -31.48 -28.89 6.14
N LEU A 149 -31.18 -27.65 6.58
CA LEU A 149 -30.09 -27.37 7.53
C LEU A 149 -30.39 -27.85 8.95
N LEU A 150 -31.66 -28.05 9.29
CA LEU A 150 -32.09 -28.58 10.60
C LEU A 150 -31.70 -30.05 10.80
N LEU A 151 -31.35 -30.76 9.72
CA LEU A 151 -30.90 -32.15 9.78
C LEU A 151 -29.47 -32.23 10.36
N PHE A 152 -29.30 -32.94 11.47
CA PHE A 152 -28.01 -33.12 12.15
C PHE A 152 -26.93 -33.79 11.27
N ASN A 153 -27.30 -34.52 10.23
CA ASN A 153 -26.36 -35.12 9.29
C ASN A 153 -26.12 -34.27 8.02
N LYS A 154 -26.74 -33.09 7.87
CA LYS A 154 -26.49 -32.21 6.72
C LYS A 154 -25.02 -31.79 6.69
N ARG A 155 -24.40 -31.87 5.52
CA ARG A 155 -22.99 -31.52 5.21
C ARG A 155 -22.91 -30.83 3.85
N ASN A 156 -21.72 -30.33 3.52
CA ASN A 156 -21.39 -29.70 2.24
C ASN A 156 -22.31 -28.52 1.90
N PHE A 157 -22.39 -27.55 2.80
CA PHE A 157 -23.19 -26.34 2.60
C PHE A 157 -22.39 -25.08 2.93
N ILE A 158 -22.83 -23.97 2.34
CA ILE A 158 -22.44 -22.60 2.68
C ILE A 158 -23.74 -21.87 2.96
N PHE A 159 -24.01 -21.59 4.23
CA PHE A 159 -25.22 -20.91 4.65
C PHE A 159 -24.95 -19.42 4.86
N LYS A 160 -25.70 -18.58 4.14
CA LYS A 160 -25.59 -17.12 4.16
C LYS A 160 -26.88 -16.51 4.70
N PRO A 161 -27.09 -16.49 6.03
CA PRO A 161 -28.34 -16.02 6.63
C PRO A 161 -28.63 -14.54 6.32
N HIS A 162 -27.60 -13.73 6.07
CA HIS A 162 -27.72 -12.31 5.74
C HIS A 162 -27.75 -12.01 4.23
N GLY A 163 -27.74 -13.05 3.40
CA GLY A 163 -27.94 -12.93 1.96
C GLY A 163 -26.66 -12.98 1.12
N ASP A 164 -26.83 -12.69 -0.16
CA ASP A 164 -25.79 -12.74 -1.20
C ASP A 164 -25.89 -11.53 -2.12
N MET A 165 -24.77 -10.97 -2.56
CA MET A 165 -24.72 -9.78 -3.42
C MET A 165 -25.44 -9.94 -4.78
N ASP A 166 -25.70 -11.18 -5.21
CA ASP A 166 -26.48 -11.46 -6.42
C ASP A 166 -27.99 -11.53 -6.19
N LYS A 167 -28.43 -11.65 -4.93
CA LYS A 167 -29.83 -11.79 -4.51
C LYS A 167 -30.21 -10.65 -3.56
N ILE A 168 -30.54 -9.48 -4.10
CA ILE A 168 -30.73 -8.26 -3.27
C ILE A 168 -31.81 -8.41 -2.21
N GLU A 169 -32.90 -9.12 -2.49
CA GLU A 169 -34.01 -9.28 -1.55
C GLU A 169 -33.64 -10.24 -0.40
N SER A 170 -32.47 -10.88 -0.47
CA SER A 170 -31.89 -11.69 0.61
C SER A 170 -31.05 -10.88 1.59
N ILE A 171 -30.69 -9.64 1.27
CA ILE A 171 -29.78 -8.83 2.09
C ILE A 171 -30.42 -8.45 3.43
N ILE A 172 -29.68 -8.67 4.51
CA ILE A 172 -30.03 -8.27 5.88
C ILE A 172 -28.95 -7.31 6.39
N LEU A 173 -29.28 -6.02 6.46
CA LEU A 173 -28.36 -4.95 6.81
C LEU A 173 -28.99 -3.97 7.81
N SER A 174 -30.26 -3.64 7.63
CA SER A 174 -30.95 -2.60 8.38
C SER A 174 -31.85 -3.16 9.48
N GLU A 175 -32.25 -2.33 10.47
CA GLU A 175 -33.11 -2.78 11.58
C GLU A 175 -34.41 -3.41 11.07
N ARG A 176 -35.04 -2.80 10.05
CA ARG A 176 -36.22 -3.35 9.38
C ARG A 176 -35.97 -4.74 8.78
N GLN A 177 -34.81 -4.96 8.17
CA GLN A 177 -34.47 -6.25 7.56
C GLN A 177 -34.15 -7.31 8.63
N TYR A 178 -33.48 -6.93 9.72
CA TYR A 178 -33.29 -7.82 10.89
C TYR A 178 -34.63 -8.24 11.49
N ASN A 179 -35.59 -7.33 11.61
CA ASN A 179 -36.93 -7.65 12.09
C ASN A 179 -37.67 -8.69 11.22
N ASP A 180 -37.37 -8.74 9.92
CA ASP A 180 -37.92 -9.75 8.99
C ASP A 180 -37.29 -11.15 9.19
N LEU A 181 -36.13 -11.25 9.85
CA LEU A 181 -35.54 -12.54 10.28
C LEU A 181 -36.13 -13.07 11.59
N TYR A 182 -36.78 -12.24 12.42
CA TYR A 182 -37.26 -12.65 13.74
C TYR A 182 -38.65 -13.29 13.71
N GLU A 183 -39.19 -13.66 14.87
CA GLU A 183 -40.38 -14.53 15.05
C GLU A 183 -41.63 -14.11 14.25
N SER A 184 -41.81 -12.81 14.03
CA SER A 184 -42.94 -12.24 13.27
C SER A 184 -42.61 -11.93 11.80
N GLY A 185 -41.38 -12.22 11.36
CA GLY A 185 -40.86 -11.89 10.04
C GLY A 185 -41.02 -13.02 9.03
N ASN A 186 -40.99 -12.67 7.74
CA ASN A 186 -41.21 -13.63 6.65
C ASN A 186 -40.04 -14.60 6.47
N LYS A 187 -38.86 -14.28 7.01
CA LYS A 187 -37.62 -15.05 6.87
C LYS A 187 -37.23 -15.78 8.16
N PHE A 188 -38.17 -15.94 9.11
CA PHE A 188 -37.90 -16.58 10.39
C PHE A 188 -37.32 -17.99 10.30
N TYR A 189 -37.61 -18.73 9.22
CA TYR A 189 -37.02 -20.04 8.97
C TYR A 189 -35.48 -20.02 8.84
N ALA A 190 -34.91 -18.93 8.33
CA ALA A 190 -33.46 -18.78 8.21
C ALA A 190 -32.82 -18.55 9.58
N TYR A 191 -33.44 -17.71 10.42
CA TYR A 191 -33.04 -17.53 11.81
C TYR A 191 -33.13 -18.84 12.60
N ARG A 192 -34.23 -19.60 12.47
CA ARG A 192 -34.35 -20.93 13.10
C ARG A 192 -33.27 -21.91 12.65
N ALA A 193 -32.90 -21.88 11.36
CA ALA A 193 -31.81 -22.70 10.84
C ALA A 193 -30.47 -22.30 11.48
N LEU A 194 -30.18 -21.00 11.59
CA LEU A 194 -28.99 -20.48 12.26
C LEU A 194 -28.95 -20.90 13.73
N GLU A 195 -30.06 -20.69 14.45
CA GLU A 195 -30.25 -21.09 15.84
C GLU A 195 -30.03 -22.59 16.05
N THR A 196 -30.59 -23.43 15.17
CA THR A 196 -30.42 -24.88 15.24
C THR A 196 -28.96 -25.29 15.01
N LEU A 197 -28.27 -24.67 14.06
CA LEU A 197 -26.86 -24.97 13.80
C LEU A 197 -25.96 -24.56 14.98
N LEU A 198 -26.22 -23.40 15.58
CA LEU A 198 -25.51 -22.93 16.78
C LEU A 198 -25.82 -23.81 18.01
N THR A 199 -27.04 -24.32 18.16
CA THR A 199 -27.42 -25.14 19.33
C THR A 199 -27.07 -26.61 19.22
N THR A 200 -26.82 -27.13 18.01
CA THR A 200 -26.62 -28.58 17.80
C THR A 200 -25.23 -28.96 17.30
N ARG A 201 -24.39 -27.99 16.90
CA ARG A 201 -23.08 -28.27 16.29
C ARG A 201 -21.94 -27.58 17.04
N ASN A 202 -20.75 -28.16 16.94
CA ASN A 202 -19.52 -27.45 17.23
C ASN A 202 -19.33 -26.36 16.18
N VAL A 203 -19.16 -25.11 16.63
CA VAL A 203 -18.97 -23.95 15.77
C VAL A 203 -17.65 -23.28 16.10
N VAL A 204 -16.87 -23.02 15.06
CA VAL A 204 -15.59 -22.30 15.16
C VAL A 204 -15.72 -20.97 14.41
N PHE A 205 -15.65 -19.86 15.13
CA PHE A 205 -15.74 -18.50 14.61
C PHE A 205 -14.36 -17.99 14.18
N VAL A 206 -14.23 -17.45 12.96
CA VAL A 206 -12.99 -16.86 12.43
C VAL A 206 -13.31 -15.57 11.68
N GLY A 207 -12.59 -14.49 12.01
CA GLY A 207 -12.81 -13.17 11.41
C GLY A 207 -14.20 -12.58 11.71
N PHE A 208 -14.87 -13.07 12.75
CA PHE A 208 -16.21 -12.66 13.15
C PHE A 208 -16.16 -11.86 14.45
N GLY A 209 -16.80 -10.68 14.45
CA GLY A 209 -17.00 -9.91 15.66
C GLY A 209 -18.16 -10.51 16.44
N LEU A 210 -17.95 -10.86 17.72
CA LEU A 210 -19.00 -11.43 18.60
C LEU A 210 -20.07 -10.40 19.01
N THR A 211 -20.14 -9.26 18.33
CA THR A 211 -21.08 -8.15 18.56
C THR A 211 -22.24 -8.14 17.57
N ASP A 212 -22.33 -9.16 16.70
CA ASP A 212 -23.43 -9.32 15.76
C ASP A 212 -24.77 -9.50 16.51
N PRO A 213 -25.82 -8.73 16.16
CA PRO A 213 -27.10 -8.77 16.88
C PRO A 213 -27.79 -10.14 16.85
N ASP A 214 -27.78 -10.84 15.71
CA ASP A 214 -28.41 -12.16 15.59
C ASP A 214 -27.69 -13.19 16.44
N PHE A 215 -26.35 -13.19 16.39
CA PHE A 215 -25.53 -14.06 17.21
C PHE A 215 -25.79 -13.84 18.71
N ILE A 216 -25.72 -12.60 19.19
CA ILE A 216 -25.98 -12.29 20.61
C ILE A 216 -27.39 -12.74 21.00
N ARG A 217 -28.40 -12.41 20.19
CA ARG A 217 -29.80 -12.77 20.46
C ARG A 217 -30.00 -14.28 20.58
N ILE A 218 -29.39 -15.06 19.67
CA ILE A 218 -29.45 -16.53 19.74
C ILE A 218 -28.75 -17.03 21.01
N MET A 219 -27.54 -16.55 21.30
CA MET A 219 -26.78 -16.99 22.47
C MET A 219 -27.47 -16.64 23.80
N GLU A 220 -28.10 -15.47 23.90
CA GLU A 220 -28.91 -15.08 25.06
C GLU A 220 -30.15 -15.95 25.20
N LYS A 221 -30.85 -16.23 24.10
CA LYS A 221 -32.02 -17.12 24.11
C LYS A 221 -31.64 -18.52 24.60
N VAL A 222 -30.58 -19.11 24.06
CA VAL A 222 -30.07 -20.43 24.48
C VAL A 222 -29.70 -20.43 25.96
N ARG A 223 -28.99 -19.39 26.43
CA ARG A 223 -28.64 -19.25 27.85
C ARG A 223 -29.89 -19.19 28.74
N ASN A 224 -30.89 -18.41 28.34
CA ASN A 224 -32.10 -18.19 29.13
C ASN A 224 -33.01 -19.43 29.15
N GLU A 225 -33.09 -20.18 28.05
CA GLU A 225 -33.95 -21.36 27.95
C GLU A 225 -33.34 -22.61 28.63
N PHE A 226 -32.03 -22.82 28.49
CA PHE A 226 -31.39 -24.06 28.94
C PHE A 226 -30.60 -23.92 30.23
N HIS A 227 -30.42 -22.69 30.74
CA HIS A 227 -29.67 -22.34 31.96
C HIS A 227 -28.23 -22.90 32.04
N THR A 228 -27.74 -23.50 30.96
CA THR A 228 -26.45 -24.15 30.80
C THR A 228 -26.03 -24.04 29.34
N ASN A 229 -24.73 -24.11 29.06
CA ASN A 229 -24.24 -24.15 27.69
C ASN A 229 -24.29 -25.59 27.17
N LEU A 230 -25.17 -25.86 26.19
CA LEU A 230 -25.37 -27.20 25.63
C LEU A 230 -24.15 -27.68 24.81
N TYR A 231 -23.44 -26.76 24.17
CA TYR A 231 -22.21 -27.01 23.40
C TYR A 231 -21.15 -25.96 23.72
N THR A 232 -19.88 -26.34 23.57
CA THR A 232 -18.76 -25.39 23.64
C THR A 232 -18.46 -24.88 22.23
N HIS A 233 -18.59 -23.57 22.03
CA HIS A 233 -18.14 -22.92 20.80
C HIS A 233 -16.69 -22.46 20.92
N TYR A 234 -16.07 -22.19 19.78
CA TYR A 234 -14.70 -21.72 19.73
C TYR A 234 -14.59 -20.47 18.87
N ALA A 235 -13.74 -19.53 19.25
CA ALA A 235 -13.42 -18.40 18.38
C ALA A 235 -11.91 -18.19 18.29
N ILE A 236 -11.44 -17.77 17.12
CA ILE A 236 -10.07 -17.33 16.89
C ILE A 236 -10.09 -15.82 16.75
N MET A 237 -9.54 -15.10 17.73
CA MET A 237 -9.68 -13.65 17.85
C MET A 237 -8.35 -12.95 18.21
N PRO A 238 -8.14 -11.72 17.75
CA PRO A 238 -6.97 -10.93 18.11
C PRO A 238 -7.07 -10.38 19.55
N ASP A 239 -5.94 -10.37 20.26
CA ASP A 239 -5.69 -9.60 21.50
C ASP A 239 -6.77 -9.65 22.60
N VAL A 240 -7.40 -10.81 22.78
CA VAL A 240 -8.46 -10.98 23.78
C VAL A 240 -7.84 -11.18 25.17
N SER A 241 -8.15 -10.26 26.08
CA SER A 241 -7.72 -10.33 27.49
C SER A 241 -8.27 -11.56 28.21
N GLN A 242 -7.58 -12.04 29.24
CA GLN A 242 -8.00 -13.21 30.01
C GLN A 242 -9.40 -13.02 30.63
N ILE A 243 -9.72 -11.82 31.10
CA ILE A 243 -11.04 -11.46 31.66
C ILE A 243 -12.13 -11.64 30.60
N MET A 244 -11.89 -11.16 29.37
CA MET A 244 -12.84 -11.32 28.26
C MET A 244 -13.02 -12.79 27.89
N LYS A 245 -11.95 -13.58 27.85
CA LYS A 245 -12.04 -15.04 27.62
C LYS A 245 -12.92 -15.73 28.66
N GLU A 246 -12.72 -15.41 29.94
CA GLU A 246 -13.52 -15.97 31.03
C GLU A 246 -14.97 -15.51 30.97
N TYR A 247 -15.22 -14.25 30.62
CA TYR A 247 -16.57 -13.72 30.43
C TYR A 247 -17.32 -14.47 29.32
N TRP A 248 -16.71 -14.62 28.14
CA TRP A 248 -17.32 -15.34 27.01
C TRP A 248 -17.53 -16.83 27.32
N TYR A 249 -16.59 -17.46 28.01
CA TYR A 249 -16.73 -18.85 28.42
C TYR A 249 -17.86 -19.04 29.45
N LYS A 250 -17.90 -18.23 30.51
CA LYS A 250 -18.90 -18.36 31.59
C LYS A 250 -20.31 -18.03 31.11
N ASN A 251 -20.48 -16.98 30.30
CA ASN A 251 -21.80 -16.51 29.90
C ASN A 251 -22.35 -17.21 28.66
N TYR A 252 -21.48 -17.67 27.75
CA TYR A 252 -21.88 -18.15 26.42
C TYR A 252 -21.19 -19.45 25.99
N GLY A 253 -20.38 -20.07 26.85
CA GLY A 253 -19.73 -21.35 26.53
C GLY A 253 -18.72 -21.26 25.40
N LEU A 254 -18.17 -20.06 25.16
CA LEU A 254 -17.31 -19.79 24.02
C LEU A 254 -15.84 -19.71 24.46
N GLU A 255 -15.03 -20.68 24.02
CA GLU A 255 -13.58 -20.74 24.27
C GLU A 255 -12.82 -19.97 23.19
N ILE A 256 -12.04 -18.97 23.59
CA ILE A 256 -11.32 -18.09 22.66
C ILE A 256 -9.84 -18.46 22.57
N LEU A 257 -9.41 -18.88 21.38
CA LEU A 257 -7.99 -18.92 21.02
C LEU A 257 -7.57 -17.52 20.56
N SER A 258 -6.90 -16.80 21.46
CA SER A 258 -6.38 -15.48 21.13
C SER A 258 -5.03 -15.57 20.44
N TYR A 259 -4.81 -14.72 19.45
CA TYR A 259 -3.50 -14.46 18.85
C TYR A 259 -3.12 -13.00 19.05
N GLU A 260 -1.82 -12.72 19.09
CA GLU A 260 -1.31 -11.35 19.23
C GLU A 260 -1.38 -10.65 17.88
N THR A 261 -1.85 -9.41 17.84
CA THR A 261 -1.62 -8.53 16.69
C THR A 261 -0.40 -7.65 16.95
N LYS A 262 0.22 -7.14 15.88
CA LYS A 262 1.26 -6.12 16.04
C LYS A 262 0.59 -4.76 15.92
N VAL A 263 0.66 -3.97 16.98
CA VAL A 263 0.22 -2.57 16.94
C VAL A 263 1.12 -1.82 15.96
N THR A 264 0.48 -1.16 15.01
CA THR A 264 1.10 -0.25 14.04
C THR A 264 0.50 1.13 14.27
N GLU A 265 1.15 2.20 13.78
CA GLU A 265 0.68 3.57 14.05
C GLU A 265 -0.76 3.82 13.55
N ASN A 266 -1.26 3.03 12.58
CA ASN A 266 -2.59 3.17 11.97
C ASN A 266 -3.53 1.95 12.16
N GLY A 267 -3.24 1.07 13.12
CA GLY A 267 -4.11 -0.08 13.41
C GLY A 267 -3.37 -1.33 13.86
N CYS A 268 -3.94 -2.51 13.59
CA CYS A 268 -3.39 -3.79 14.03
C CYS A 268 -3.02 -4.67 12.82
N ASP A 269 -1.83 -5.26 12.84
CA ASP A 269 -1.40 -6.29 11.88
C ASP A 269 -1.91 -7.67 12.32
N TYR A 270 -2.78 -8.26 11.50
CA TYR A 270 -3.42 -9.56 11.75
C TYR A 270 -2.66 -10.74 11.12
N SER A 271 -1.43 -10.55 10.62
CA SER A 271 -0.62 -11.61 9.97
C SER A 271 -0.46 -12.88 10.79
N ASN A 272 -0.44 -12.77 12.12
CA ASN A 272 -0.38 -13.92 13.03
C ASN A 272 -1.61 -14.86 12.91
N LEU A 273 -2.74 -14.39 12.38
CA LEU A 273 -3.89 -15.25 12.08
C LEU A 273 -3.54 -16.31 11.03
N LEU A 274 -2.71 -15.97 10.04
CA LEU A 274 -2.29 -16.92 9.00
C LEU A 274 -1.54 -18.09 9.61
N GLU A 275 -0.61 -17.82 10.54
CA GLU A 275 0.15 -18.85 11.26
C GLU A 275 -0.77 -19.73 12.11
N VAL A 276 -1.74 -19.13 12.79
CA VAL A 276 -2.72 -19.88 13.60
C VAL A 276 -3.54 -20.80 12.71
N LEU A 277 -4.10 -20.32 11.60
CA LEU A 277 -4.91 -21.13 10.69
C LEU A 277 -4.10 -22.24 10.03
N ASP A 278 -2.89 -21.94 9.55
CA ASP A 278 -1.99 -22.93 8.96
C ASP A 278 -1.63 -24.02 9.97
N SER A 279 -1.29 -23.62 11.19
CA SER A 279 -0.98 -24.57 12.26
C SER A 279 -2.16 -25.47 12.65
N LEU A 280 -3.40 -25.04 12.42
CA LEU A 280 -4.64 -25.78 12.69
C LEU A 280 -5.08 -26.69 11.53
N ALA A 281 -4.46 -26.59 10.36
CA ALA A 281 -4.81 -27.40 9.20
C ALA A 281 -4.68 -28.91 9.51
N THR A 282 -5.71 -29.68 9.12
CA THR A 282 -5.87 -31.08 9.53
C THR A 282 -5.36 -32.09 8.49
N LYS A 283 -4.91 -31.63 7.30
CA LYS A 283 -4.55 -32.53 6.18
C LYS A 283 -3.12 -32.36 5.66
N ASN A 284 -2.44 -33.50 5.51
CA ASN A 284 -1.34 -33.76 4.58
C ASN A 284 -1.80 -33.62 3.11
N ARG A 285 -2.31 -32.45 2.70
CA ARG A 285 -2.48 -32.12 1.28
C ARG A 285 -1.26 -31.30 0.88
N LYS A 286 -0.54 -31.77 -0.15
CA LYS A 286 0.62 -31.04 -0.70
C LYS A 286 0.27 -29.56 -0.87
N PRO A 287 1.17 -28.62 -0.55
CA PRO A 287 0.94 -27.21 -0.81
C PRO A 287 0.59 -27.06 -2.29
N VAL A 288 -0.66 -26.66 -2.55
CA VAL A 288 -1.09 -26.35 -3.91
C VAL A 288 -0.42 -25.02 -4.22
N LYS A 289 0.62 -25.08 -5.07
CA LYS A 289 1.20 -23.87 -5.66
C LYS A 289 0.05 -23.06 -6.27
N PRO A 290 -0.05 -21.75 -6.02
CA PRO A 290 -1.11 -20.93 -6.61
C PRO A 290 -1.06 -21.10 -8.13
N LYS A 291 -2.09 -21.73 -8.68
CA LYS A 291 -2.31 -21.70 -10.12
C LYS A 291 -2.88 -20.33 -10.41
N VAL A 292 -2.06 -19.47 -11.01
CA VAL A 292 -2.53 -18.28 -11.70
C VAL A 292 -3.52 -18.76 -12.76
N ILE A 293 -4.81 -18.60 -12.50
CA ILE A 293 -5.86 -18.85 -13.48
C ILE A 293 -5.82 -17.64 -14.42
N ILE A 294 -5.14 -17.81 -15.56
CA ILE A 294 -5.26 -16.90 -16.69
C ILE A 294 -6.71 -17.04 -17.18
N LYS A 295 -7.60 -16.13 -16.73
CA LYS A 295 -8.93 -15.99 -17.32
C LYS A 295 -8.74 -15.69 -18.82
N ASN A 296 -9.50 -16.38 -19.66
CA ASN A 296 -9.62 -16.10 -21.08
C ASN A 296 -10.04 -14.63 -21.26
N GLU A 297 -9.07 -13.76 -21.50
CA GLU A 297 -9.30 -12.42 -22.04
C GLU A 297 -10.12 -12.62 -23.32
N LYS A 298 -11.29 -11.98 -23.42
CA LYS A 298 -11.83 -11.63 -24.75
C LYS A 298 -10.65 -10.99 -25.47
N LYS A 299 -10.11 -11.64 -26.52
CA LYS A 299 -8.87 -11.25 -27.20
C LYS A 299 -8.87 -9.73 -27.43
N PHE A 300 -8.24 -8.99 -26.54
CA PHE A 300 -8.08 -7.56 -26.63
C PHE A 300 -7.08 -7.33 -27.76
N ARG A 301 -7.58 -7.09 -28.97
CA ARG A 301 -6.76 -7.06 -30.17
C ARG A 301 -6.08 -5.69 -30.25
N ILE A 302 -4.85 -5.61 -29.74
CA ILE A 302 -4.01 -4.42 -29.88
C ILE A 302 -3.70 -4.20 -31.35
N THR A 303 -4.14 -3.06 -31.88
CA THR A 303 -3.87 -2.65 -33.26
C THR A 303 -2.39 -2.28 -33.44
N LYS A 304 -1.90 -2.31 -34.69
CA LYS A 304 -0.54 -1.85 -35.00
C LYS A 304 -0.30 -0.40 -34.54
N LYS A 305 -1.32 0.46 -34.65
CA LYS A 305 -1.29 1.87 -34.22
C LYS A 305 -1.08 2.00 -32.70
N LEU A 306 -1.86 1.26 -31.90
CA LEU A 306 -1.72 1.24 -30.44
C LEU A 306 -0.34 0.73 -30.00
N ARG A 307 0.17 -0.30 -30.67
CA ARG A 307 1.52 -0.82 -30.39
C ARG A 307 2.63 0.20 -30.70
N GLN A 308 2.50 0.95 -31.79
CA GLN A 308 3.44 2.03 -32.11
C GLN A 308 3.36 3.17 -31.09
N GLY A 309 2.14 3.55 -30.66
CA GLY A 309 1.94 4.54 -29.60
C GLY A 309 2.58 4.11 -28.28
N LEU A 310 2.41 2.86 -27.87
CA LEU A 310 3.10 2.28 -26.70
C LEU A 310 4.62 2.30 -26.84
N ASN A 311 5.16 2.02 -28.02
CA ASN A 311 6.61 2.07 -28.23
C ASN A 311 7.16 3.51 -28.14
N ARG A 312 6.39 4.51 -28.60
CA ARG A 312 6.72 5.93 -28.43
C ARG A 312 6.71 6.32 -26.94
N PHE A 313 5.68 5.92 -26.21
CA PHE A 313 5.60 6.10 -24.76
C PHE A 313 6.84 5.50 -24.08
N VAL A 314 7.16 4.23 -24.34
CA VAL A 314 8.31 3.55 -23.72
C VAL A 314 9.62 4.29 -24.02
N TRP A 315 9.84 4.72 -25.26
CA TRP A 315 11.04 5.47 -25.62
C TRP A 315 11.11 6.81 -24.87
N ASN A 316 10.03 7.59 -24.84
CA ASN A 316 9.95 8.86 -24.12
C ASN A 316 10.20 8.68 -22.62
N SER A 317 9.52 7.72 -21.97
CA SER A 317 9.66 7.46 -20.54
C SER A 317 11.08 7.03 -20.18
N MET A 318 11.73 6.19 -20.99
CA MET A 318 13.13 5.82 -20.76
C MET A 318 14.09 7.01 -20.89
N GLN A 319 13.80 7.97 -21.79
CA GLN A 319 14.59 9.20 -21.93
C GLN A 319 14.37 10.20 -20.79
N GLN A 320 13.18 10.20 -20.17
CA GLN A 320 12.82 11.06 -19.05
C GLN A 320 13.33 10.53 -17.70
N LEU A 321 13.23 9.22 -17.46
CA LEU A 321 13.59 8.57 -16.18
C LEU A 321 15.10 8.46 -15.93
N ARG A 322 15.92 9.28 -16.60
CA ARG A 322 17.40 9.22 -16.65
C ARG A 322 18.01 8.80 -15.32
N ILE A 323 18.58 7.60 -15.30
CA ILE A 323 19.36 7.08 -14.17
C ILE A 323 20.85 7.31 -14.46
N PRO A 324 21.67 7.55 -13.42
CA PRO A 324 23.12 7.63 -13.58
C PRO A 324 23.68 6.37 -14.26
N GLU A 325 24.50 6.57 -15.30
CA GLU A 325 25.16 5.50 -16.06
C GLU A 325 26.42 5.00 -15.34
N GLY A 326 26.73 3.71 -15.44
CA GLY A 326 27.92 3.10 -14.85
C GLY A 326 27.63 2.08 -13.77
N LEU A 327 28.37 2.14 -12.65
CA LEU A 327 28.33 1.16 -11.56
C LEU A 327 26.95 1.15 -10.89
N ILE A 328 26.32 -0.02 -10.85
CA ILE A 328 25.07 -0.24 -10.14
C ILE A 328 25.39 -0.55 -8.68
N PHE A 329 24.82 0.21 -7.74
CA PHE A 329 25.05 0.02 -6.32
C PHE A 329 24.41 -1.29 -5.82
N PRO A 330 25.09 -2.08 -4.99
CA PRO A 330 24.53 -3.27 -4.37
C PRO A 330 23.57 -2.87 -3.25
N LEU A 331 22.41 -2.34 -3.65
CA LEU A 331 21.35 -1.97 -2.74
C LEU A 331 20.59 -3.23 -2.33
N MET A 332 20.26 -3.28 -1.05
CA MET A 332 19.46 -4.34 -0.47
C MET A 332 18.12 -3.76 -0.05
N VAL A 333 17.09 -4.59 -0.18
CA VAL A 333 15.76 -4.29 0.32
C VAL A 333 15.45 -5.30 1.39
N ARG A 334 15.18 -4.76 2.57
CA ARG A 334 14.68 -5.50 3.71
C ARG A 334 13.20 -5.75 3.48
N VAL A 335 12.83 -7.01 3.30
CA VAL A 335 11.45 -7.42 3.04
C VAL A 335 10.81 -8.03 4.29
N PRO A 336 9.46 -7.98 4.41
CA PRO A 336 8.76 -8.71 5.46
C PRO A 336 9.01 -10.21 5.27
N ASP A 337 9.64 -10.85 6.25
CA ASP A 337 9.89 -12.29 6.22
C ASP A 337 8.56 -13.05 6.22
N LYS A 338 8.41 -13.98 5.27
CA LYS A 338 7.21 -14.81 5.13
C LYS A 338 7.07 -15.84 6.26
N TYR A 339 8.12 -16.10 7.06
CA TYR A 339 8.15 -17.25 7.98
C TYR A 339 8.88 -17.09 9.34
N LYS A 340 9.61 -16.01 9.69
CA LYS A 340 10.25 -15.85 11.04
C LYS A 340 10.42 -14.40 11.53
N ARG A 341 10.83 -14.25 12.80
CA ARG A 341 11.16 -13.00 13.52
C ARG A 341 12.42 -12.26 13.00
N ASN A 342 12.97 -12.62 11.84
CA ASN A 342 14.13 -11.95 11.24
C ASN A 342 13.68 -11.26 9.95
N TYR A 343 14.45 -10.29 9.46
CA TYR A 343 14.20 -9.71 8.14
C TYR A 343 14.96 -10.51 7.06
N GLU A 344 14.34 -10.73 5.90
CA GLU A 344 15.03 -11.25 4.72
C GLU A 344 15.55 -10.06 3.89
N TYR A 345 16.79 -10.16 3.42
CA TYR A 345 17.39 -9.13 2.57
C TYR A 345 17.44 -9.64 1.14
N ILE A 346 16.75 -8.95 0.24
CA ILE A 346 16.73 -9.27 -1.18
C ILE A 346 17.51 -8.18 -1.92
N SER A 347 18.30 -8.55 -2.92
CA SER A 347 18.98 -7.53 -3.72
C SER A 347 17.97 -6.73 -4.53
N VAL A 348 18.25 -5.45 -4.79
CA VAL A 348 17.40 -4.66 -5.70
C VAL A 348 17.28 -5.36 -7.05
N GLU A 349 18.32 -6.04 -7.51
CA GLU A 349 18.39 -6.67 -8.84
C GLU A 349 17.42 -7.85 -8.97
N ASP A 350 17.25 -8.61 -7.89
CA ASP A 350 16.27 -9.67 -7.82
C ASP A 350 14.85 -9.11 -7.82
N ILE A 351 14.60 -7.97 -7.14
CA ILE A 351 13.28 -7.32 -7.15
C ILE A 351 12.96 -6.77 -8.55
N LEU A 352 13.92 -6.10 -9.19
CA LEU A 352 13.77 -5.55 -10.55
C LEU A 352 13.41 -6.62 -11.59
N SER A 353 13.85 -7.87 -11.37
CA SER A 353 13.60 -9.01 -12.24
C SER A 353 12.41 -9.90 -11.81
N SER A 354 11.79 -9.60 -10.67
CA SER A 354 10.67 -10.35 -10.11
C SER A 354 9.30 -9.86 -10.59
N ASP A 355 8.24 -10.60 -10.23
CA ASP A 355 6.84 -10.21 -10.43
C ASP A 355 6.22 -9.50 -9.21
N VAL A 356 7.03 -8.94 -8.31
CA VAL A 356 6.54 -8.22 -7.12
C VAL A 356 6.03 -6.83 -7.51
N ARG A 357 4.72 -6.58 -7.44
CA ARG A 357 4.10 -5.38 -8.04
C ARG A 357 3.14 -4.59 -7.15
N LYS A 358 3.06 -4.90 -5.86
CA LYS A 358 2.20 -4.19 -4.89
C LYS A 358 2.94 -4.00 -3.57
N PHE A 359 3.58 -2.86 -3.36
CA PHE A 359 4.34 -2.61 -2.13
C PHE A 359 4.61 -1.12 -1.87
N ILE A 360 4.85 -0.78 -0.61
CA ILE A 360 5.36 0.53 -0.21
C ILE A 360 6.86 0.40 0.00
N LEU A 361 7.65 1.21 -0.71
CA LEU A 361 9.08 1.32 -0.52
C LEU A 361 9.38 2.44 0.48
N THR A 362 9.89 2.07 1.66
CA THR A 362 10.35 3.01 2.69
C THR A 362 11.87 3.07 2.76
N GLY A 363 12.41 4.03 3.52
CA GLY A 363 13.83 4.12 3.82
C GLY A 363 14.25 5.53 4.18
N ASN A 364 15.45 5.67 4.77
CA ASN A 364 15.98 6.96 5.21
C ASN A 364 16.08 7.98 4.05
N PRO A 365 16.09 9.29 4.33
CA PRO A 365 16.45 10.31 3.34
C PRO A 365 17.80 9.97 2.67
N GLY A 366 17.92 10.18 1.36
CA GLY A 366 19.16 9.90 0.63
C GLY A 366 19.43 8.43 0.27
N VAL A 367 18.74 7.45 0.87
CA VAL A 367 18.98 6.00 0.65
C VAL A 367 18.72 5.49 -0.78
N GLY A 368 18.20 6.35 -1.67
CA GLY A 368 18.03 6.04 -3.10
C GLY A 368 16.64 5.52 -3.49
N LYS A 369 15.57 5.86 -2.76
CA LYS A 369 14.18 5.46 -3.09
C LYS A 369 13.79 5.84 -4.53
N THR A 370 13.99 7.10 -4.92
CA THR A 370 13.77 7.58 -6.29
C THR A 370 14.64 6.83 -7.31
N TYR A 371 15.91 6.55 -6.97
CA TYR A 371 16.80 5.79 -7.84
C TYR A 371 16.30 4.35 -8.05
N PHE A 372 15.87 3.68 -6.98
CA PHE A 372 15.20 2.38 -7.06
C PHE A 372 13.96 2.44 -7.95
N LEU A 373 13.05 3.38 -7.70
CA LEU A 373 11.77 3.43 -8.40
C LEU A 373 11.94 3.70 -9.89
N LYS A 374 12.88 4.56 -10.27
CA LYS A 374 13.28 4.79 -11.67
C LYS A 374 13.86 3.53 -12.30
N ARG A 375 14.77 2.82 -11.62
CA ARG A 375 15.32 1.54 -12.11
C ARG A 375 14.23 0.48 -12.28
N TYR A 376 13.29 0.41 -11.33
CA TYR A 376 12.15 -0.50 -11.36
C TYR A 376 11.23 -0.19 -12.53
N CYS A 377 10.86 1.07 -12.73
CA CYS A 377 10.10 1.49 -13.90
C CYS A 377 10.82 1.15 -15.22
N ILE A 378 12.12 1.45 -15.32
CA ILE A 378 12.93 1.14 -16.51
C ILE A 378 12.99 -0.37 -16.78
N ALA A 379 13.11 -1.21 -15.75
CA ALA A 379 13.08 -2.67 -15.90
C ALA A 379 11.74 -3.12 -16.50
N GLN A 380 10.62 -2.65 -15.95
CA GLN A 380 9.28 -2.96 -16.45
C GLN A 380 9.04 -2.41 -17.88
N LEU A 381 9.54 -1.21 -18.19
CA LEU A 381 9.49 -0.62 -19.53
C LEU A 381 10.26 -1.47 -20.55
N LYS A 382 11.42 -2.04 -20.18
CA LYS A 382 12.16 -2.97 -21.05
C LYS A 382 11.36 -4.24 -21.36
N HIS A 383 10.58 -4.75 -20.40
CA HIS A 383 9.66 -5.87 -20.65
C HIS A 383 8.54 -5.48 -21.63
N LEU A 384 7.93 -4.31 -21.45
CA LEU A 384 6.90 -3.80 -22.36
C LEU A 384 7.45 -3.55 -23.76
N ARG A 385 8.66 -3.00 -23.88
CA ARG A 385 9.36 -2.77 -25.16
C ARG A 385 9.54 -4.07 -25.95
N LYS A 386 10.09 -5.10 -25.30
CA LYS A 386 10.29 -6.43 -25.91
C LYS A 386 8.97 -6.99 -26.44
N TRP A 387 7.87 -6.80 -25.70
CA TRP A 387 6.55 -7.22 -26.15
C TRP A 387 6.09 -6.45 -27.38
N CYS A 388 6.24 -5.11 -27.39
CA CYS A 388 5.92 -4.26 -28.54
C CYS A 388 6.71 -4.66 -29.80
N GLU A 389 8.00 -4.99 -29.65
CA GLU A 389 8.87 -5.40 -30.76
C GLU A 389 8.58 -6.82 -31.26
N SER A 390 8.15 -7.74 -30.37
CA SER A 390 7.94 -9.15 -30.70
C SER A 390 6.81 -9.44 -31.69
N GLY A 391 5.90 -8.49 -31.91
CA GLY A 391 4.74 -8.68 -32.78
C GLY A 391 3.63 -9.60 -32.24
N LYS A 392 3.87 -10.32 -31.13
CA LYS A 392 2.97 -11.34 -30.56
C LYS A 392 1.57 -10.79 -30.24
N THR A 393 0.53 -11.57 -30.48
CA THR A 393 -0.87 -11.24 -30.16
C THR A 393 -1.32 -11.88 -28.83
N GLY A 394 -0.48 -11.75 -27.80
CA GLY A 394 -0.76 -12.25 -26.46
C GLY A 394 -1.19 -11.14 -25.50
N ARG A 395 -1.41 -11.50 -24.22
CA ARG A 395 -1.68 -10.57 -23.13
C ARG A 395 -0.62 -9.47 -23.08
N ILE A 396 -1.05 -8.22 -22.96
CA ILE A 396 -0.13 -7.09 -22.78
C ILE A 396 0.52 -7.19 -21.39
N PRO A 397 1.83 -6.97 -21.25
CA PRO A 397 2.44 -6.73 -19.95
C PRO A 397 1.77 -5.53 -19.28
N GLN A 398 1.81 -5.46 -17.95
CA GLN A 398 1.41 -4.22 -17.28
C GLN A 398 2.20 -3.03 -17.80
N ILE A 399 1.51 -1.91 -17.93
CA ILE A 399 2.07 -0.67 -18.43
C ILE A 399 2.61 0.11 -17.23
N PRO A 400 3.94 0.20 -17.03
CA PRO A 400 4.50 0.94 -15.91
C PRO A 400 4.39 2.45 -16.17
N ILE A 401 3.81 3.18 -15.22
CA ILE A 401 3.61 4.63 -15.29
C ILE A 401 4.28 5.24 -14.07
N TYR A 402 5.31 6.05 -14.29
CA TYR A 402 6.00 6.77 -13.22
C TYR A 402 5.27 8.08 -12.95
N ILE A 403 4.94 8.35 -11.69
CA ILE A 403 4.16 9.50 -11.26
C ILE A 403 4.96 10.22 -10.17
N ASP A 404 5.47 11.39 -10.50
CA ASP A 404 6.16 12.25 -9.53
C ASP A 404 5.14 13.14 -8.81
N LEU A 405 4.88 12.86 -7.53
CA LEU A 405 3.85 13.56 -6.77
C LEU A 405 4.24 14.97 -6.36
N LYS A 406 5.49 15.43 -6.61
CA LYS A 406 5.83 16.86 -6.54
C LYS A 406 4.93 17.72 -7.41
N ASN A 407 4.41 17.15 -8.50
CA ASN A 407 3.54 17.82 -9.46
C ASN A 407 2.06 17.67 -9.13
N TYR A 408 1.70 17.12 -7.97
CA TYR A 408 0.31 17.00 -7.55
C TYR A 408 -0.25 18.36 -7.15
N CYS A 409 -1.37 18.76 -7.76
CA CYS A 409 -2.00 20.07 -7.56
C CYS A 409 -3.47 19.97 -7.14
N GLY A 410 -3.88 18.86 -6.53
CA GLY A 410 -5.27 18.61 -6.12
C GLY A 410 -6.20 18.26 -7.28
N GLY A 411 -7.50 18.14 -6.99
CA GLY A 411 -8.59 18.11 -7.98
C GLY A 411 -8.52 16.98 -9.03
N ASN A 412 -8.15 15.76 -8.64
CA ASN A 412 -7.96 14.62 -9.56
C ASN A 412 -6.77 14.76 -10.52
N SER A 413 -5.73 15.51 -10.11
CA SER A 413 -4.54 15.77 -10.93
C SER A 413 -3.73 14.51 -11.26
N ILE A 414 -3.82 13.42 -10.49
CA ILE A 414 -3.16 12.14 -10.84
C ILE A 414 -3.63 11.64 -12.21
N LYS A 415 -4.92 11.83 -12.55
CA LYS A 415 -5.47 11.47 -13.86
C LYS A 415 -4.76 12.21 -14.99
N THR A 416 -4.48 13.50 -14.79
CA THR A 416 -3.77 14.35 -15.75
C THR A 416 -2.30 13.94 -15.85
N LEU A 417 -1.63 13.74 -14.70
CA LEU A 417 -0.25 13.24 -14.63
C LEU A 417 -0.06 11.90 -15.35
N ILE A 418 -1.08 11.04 -15.36
CA ILE A 418 -1.09 9.80 -16.15
C ILE A 418 -1.31 10.10 -17.63
N LYS A 419 -2.39 10.82 -17.97
CA LYS A 419 -2.83 11.05 -19.36
C LYS A 419 -1.75 11.73 -20.19
N ASP A 420 -1.08 12.74 -19.64
CA ASP A 420 -0.13 13.60 -20.37
C ASP A 420 1.16 12.87 -20.77
N GLN A 421 1.43 11.69 -20.20
CA GLN A 421 2.58 10.86 -20.58
C GLN A 421 2.35 10.09 -21.89
N PHE A 422 1.10 9.94 -22.34
CA PHE A 422 0.74 9.06 -23.44
C PHE A 422 0.33 9.82 -24.71
N PRO A 423 0.67 9.30 -25.90
CA PRO A 423 0.08 9.79 -27.15
C PRO A 423 -1.46 9.67 -27.13
N GLU A 424 -2.16 10.60 -27.79
CA GLU A 424 -3.64 10.65 -27.81
C GLU A 424 -4.32 9.35 -28.24
N GLU A 425 -3.64 8.52 -29.03
CA GLU A 425 -4.24 7.31 -29.58
C GLU A 425 -4.27 6.15 -28.57
N ILE A 426 -3.60 6.30 -27.43
CA ILE A 426 -3.59 5.31 -26.34
C ILE A 426 -4.72 5.63 -25.35
N PRO A 427 -5.71 4.74 -25.17
CA PRO A 427 -6.78 4.92 -24.20
C PRO A 427 -6.30 4.55 -22.78
N ILE A 428 -5.27 5.23 -22.29
CA ILE A 428 -4.57 4.84 -21.06
C ILE A 428 -5.49 4.84 -19.84
N LEU A 429 -6.39 5.81 -19.73
CA LEU A 429 -7.30 5.89 -18.59
C LEU A 429 -8.29 4.71 -18.54
N GLU A 430 -8.72 4.21 -19.69
CA GLU A 430 -9.52 2.98 -19.76
C GLU A 430 -8.69 1.78 -19.29
N TRP A 431 -7.43 1.70 -19.73
CA TRP A 431 -6.53 0.60 -19.35
C TRP A 431 -6.13 0.63 -17.87
N VAL A 432 -6.03 1.81 -17.27
CA VAL A 432 -5.87 1.99 -15.83
C VAL A 432 -7.09 1.44 -15.10
N ASN A 433 -8.31 1.81 -15.53
CA ASN A 433 -9.54 1.29 -14.94
C ASN A 433 -9.71 -0.23 -15.11
N GLU A 434 -9.16 -0.81 -16.19
CA GLU A 434 -9.12 -2.25 -16.44
C GLU A 434 -7.98 -2.99 -15.71
N GLY A 435 -7.17 -2.29 -14.90
CA GLY A 435 -6.08 -2.88 -14.12
C GLY A 435 -4.87 -3.33 -14.95
N LYS A 436 -4.68 -2.73 -16.13
CA LYS A 436 -3.53 -3.02 -17.02
C LYS A 436 -2.32 -2.14 -16.71
N ALA A 437 -2.43 -1.17 -15.83
CA ALA A 437 -1.34 -0.28 -15.44
C ALA A 437 -0.66 -0.74 -14.15
N LEU A 438 0.65 -0.46 -14.05
CA LEU A 438 1.43 -0.48 -12.83
C LEU A 438 1.78 0.97 -12.52
N LEU A 439 1.23 1.53 -11.44
CA LEU A 439 1.49 2.93 -11.07
C LEU A 439 2.62 3.01 -10.06
N LEU A 440 3.65 3.80 -10.37
CA LEU A 440 4.81 4.01 -9.51
C LEU A 440 4.79 5.44 -8.99
N PHE A 441 4.37 5.63 -7.76
CA PHE A 441 4.29 6.94 -7.11
C PHE A 441 5.60 7.25 -6.39
N ASP A 442 6.26 8.35 -6.77
CA ASP A 442 7.43 8.91 -6.07
C ASP A 442 7.08 10.22 -5.37
N SER A 443 7.96 10.65 -4.48
CA SER A 443 7.94 11.99 -3.88
C SER A 443 6.67 12.30 -3.08
N PHE A 444 6.00 11.30 -2.51
CA PHE A 444 4.79 11.49 -1.72
C PHE A 444 4.97 12.52 -0.57
N ASN A 445 6.16 12.55 0.03
CA ASN A 445 6.49 13.45 1.15
C ASN A 445 6.77 14.89 0.70
N GLU A 446 6.77 15.14 -0.60
CA GLU A 446 7.03 16.44 -1.22
C GLU A 446 5.77 17.04 -1.85
N VAL A 447 4.62 16.39 -1.64
CA VAL A 447 3.31 16.96 -1.97
C VAL A 447 3.09 18.21 -1.11
N GLU A 448 2.50 19.25 -1.71
CA GLU A 448 2.17 20.48 -0.98
C GLU A 448 1.37 20.17 0.30
N ARG A 449 1.79 20.77 1.42
CA ARG A 449 1.28 20.47 2.77
C ARG A 449 -0.23 20.53 2.86
N THR A 450 -0.85 21.48 2.17
CA THR A 450 -2.30 21.69 2.08
C THR A 450 -3.03 20.43 1.62
N TYR A 451 -2.47 19.69 0.65
CA TYR A 451 -3.06 18.47 0.11
C TYR A 451 -2.76 17.21 0.93
N LEU A 452 -1.66 17.22 1.69
CA LEU A 452 -1.35 16.17 2.66
C LEU A 452 -2.30 16.25 3.86
N GLU A 453 -2.49 17.45 4.41
CA GLU A 453 -3.34 17.67 5.60
C GLU A 453 -4.82 17.38 5.32
N ASN A 454 -5.33 17.70 4.13
CA ASN A 454 -6.71 17.40 3.75
C ASN A 454 -6.91 15.97 3.18
N GLY A 455 -5.84 15.17 3.09
CA GLY A 455 -5.84 13.78 2.63
C GLY A 455 -6.29 13.58 1.18
N SER A 456 -6.33 14.62 0.34
CA SER A 456 -6.81 14.53 -1.05
C SER A 456 -5.92 13.62 -1.90
N CYS A 457 -4.59 13.79 -1.82
CA CYS A 457 -3.64 13.00 -2.60
C CYS A 457 -3.74 11.51 -2.27
N ILE A 458 -3.79 11.17 -0.97
CA ILE A 458 -3.94 9.78 -0.49
C ILE A 458 -5.23 9.17 -1.00
N ARG A 459 -6.34 9.92 -0.96
CA ARG A 459 -7.65 9.45 -1.42
C ARG A 459 -7.61 9.07 -2.90
N GLU A 460 -7.00 9.91 -3.73
CA GLU A 460 -6.83 9.61 -5.16
C GLU A 460 -5.92 8.38 -5.38
N ILE A 461 -4.77 8.30 -4.70
CA ILE A 461 -3.88 7.13 -4.80
C ILE A 461 -4.65 5.85 -4.40
N ARG A 462 -5.46 5.92 -3.34
CA ARG A 462 -6.28 4.81 -2.86
C ARG A 462 -7.30 4.37 -3.90
N GLU A 463 -7.95 5.28 -4.61
CA GLU A 463 -8.88 4.95 -5.70
C GLU A 463 -8.19 4.11 -6.79
N TYR A 464 -6.96 4.46 -7.18
CA TYR A 464 -6.20 3.68 -8.14
C TYR A 464 -5.70 2.34 -7.58
N SER A 465 -5.39 2.28 -6.28
CA SER A 465 -4.90 1.05 -5.62
C SER A 465 -5.88 -0.13 -5.68
N TYR A 466 -7.17 0.15 -5.87
CA TYR A 466 -8.20 -0.89 -5.97
C TYR A 466 -8.13 -1.69 -7.26
N ASN A 467 -7.74 -1.04 -8.37
CA ASN A 467 -7.78 -1.64 -9.71
C ASN A 467 -6.39 -1.88 -10.30
N CYS A 468 -5.39 -1.09 -9.90
CA CYS A 468 -4.03 -1.17 -10.42
C CYS A 468 -3.07 -1.81 -9.43
N ASP A 469 -2.02 -2.41 -9.97
CA ASP A 469 -0.83 -2.68 -9.19
C ASP A 469 -0.13 -1.34 -8.91
N ILE A 470 0.25 -1.11 -7.65
CA ILE A 470 0.84 0.16 -7.23
C ILE A 470 2.11 -0.05 -6.42
N VAL A 471 3.12 0.78 -6.69
CA VAL A 471 4.33 0.89 -5.87
C VAL A 471 4.46 2.33 -5.42
N ILE A 472 4.57 2.56 -4.11
CA ILE A 472 4.69 3.90 -3.54
C ILE A 472 6.03 4.04 -2.83
N ALA A 473 6.85 5.01 -3.24
CA ALA A 473 8.06 5.37 -2.54
C ALA A 473 7.78 6.53 -1.55
N THR A 474 8.08 6.31 -0.27
CA THR A 474 7.83 7.30 0.79
C THR A 474 8.88 7.22 1.90
N ARG A 475 9.04 8.28 2.71
CA ARG A 475 9.87 8.27 3.93
C ARG A 475 9.18 7.48 5.03
N PHE A 476 7.88 7.68 5.20
CA PHE A 476 7.08 7.07 6.28
C PHE A 476 5.85 6.35 5.71
N LYS A 477 5.59 5.14 6.22
CA LYS A 477 4.41 4.34 5.82
C LYS A 477 3.12 4.96 6.36
N ASP A 478 3.19 5.53 7.55
CA ASP A 478 2.04 5.92 8.36
C ASP A 478 1.25 7.08 7.74
N ALA A 479 1.88 7.82 6.82
CA ALA A 479 1.24 8.89 6.07
C ALA A 479 0.34 8.42 4.91
N LEU A 480 0.32 7.13 4.55
CA LEU A 480 -0.38 6.65 3.34
C LEU A 480 -1.73 5.97 3.59
N ASP A 481 -2.01 5.46 4.80
CA ASP A 481 -3.25 4.71 5.13
C ASP A 481 -3.70 3.75 3.99
N ILE A 482 -2.75 2.95 3.47
CA ILE A 482 -2.94 1.97 2.39
C ILE A 482 -2.33 0.64 2.84
N TYR A 483 -3.11 -0.44 2.76
CA TYR A 483 -2.71 -1.80 3.17
C TYR A 483 -1.85 -2.49 2.09
N LEU A 484 -0.55 -2.23 2.11
CA LEU A 484 0.45 -2.86 1.24
C LEU A 484 1.66 -3.35 2.04
N PRO A 485 2.35 -4.41 1.57
CA PRO A 485 3.58 -4.87 2.21
C PRO A 485 4.66 -3.79 2.11
N VAL A 486 5.44 -3.62 3.18
CA VAL A 486 6.45 -2.57 3.29
C VAL A 486 7.82 -3.14 3.05
N TYR A 487 8.50 -2.58 2.08
CA TYR A 487 9.84 -2.94 1.64
C TYR A 487 10.74 -1.78 2.05
N GLN A 488 11.72 -2.03 2.92
CA GLN A 488 12.62 -0.99 3.37
C GLN A 488 13.92 -1.05 2.59
N LEU A 489 14.22 0.02 1.86
CA LEU A 489 15.47 0.20 1.15
C LEU A 489 16.57 0.53 2.17
N GLU A 490 17.65 -0.22 2.12
CA GLU A 490 18.80 -0.08 3.00
C GLU A 490 19.91 0.73 2.34
N GLU A 491 20.75 1.34 3.18
CA GLU A 491 21.95 2.06 2.74
C GLU A 491 22.96 1.08 2.11
N VAL A 492 23.91 1.63 1.35
CA VAL A 492 24.99 0.80 0.81
C VAL A 492 25.77 0.20 1.98
N LYS A 493 26.02 -1.11 1.93
CA LYS A 493 26.73 -1.81 3.00
C LYS A 493 28.10 -1.18 3.24
N GLU A 494 28.43 -1.00 4.52
CA GLU A 494 29.69 -0.40 4.96
C GLU A 494 30.90 -1.14 4.38
N GLU A 495 30.87 -2.47 4.40
CA GLU A 495 31.98 -3.29 3.91
C GLU A 495 32.22 -3.11 2.41
N TYR A 496 31.16 -2.79 1.65
CA TYR A 496 31.27 -2.50 0.22
C TYR A 496 31.95 -1.14 -0.01
N VAL A 497 31.63 -0.13 0.80
CA VAL A 497 32.25 1.19 0.73
C VAL A 497 33.73 1.09 1.09
N ILE A 498 34.05 0.44 2.21
CA ILE A 498 35.43 0.24 2.67
C ILE A 498 36.23 -0.52 1.61
N GLY A 499 35.72 -1.66 1.13
CA GLY A 499 36.39 -2.44 0.09
C GLY A 499 36.59 -1.66 -1.22
N TYR A 500 35.68 -0.75 -1.58
CA TYR A 500 35.89 0.13 -2.73
C TYR A 500 37.04 1.12 -2.50
N LEU A 501 37.09 1.76 -1.34
CA LEU A 501 38.14 2.72 -0.99
C LEU A 501 39.53 2.06 -0.94
N GLU A 502 39.62 0.89 -0.32
CA GLU A 502 40.85 0.07 -0.26
C GLU A 502 41.34 -0.30 -1.67
N ASN A 503 40.45 -0.76 -2.55
CA ASN A 503 40.78 -1.10 -3.93
C ASN A 503 41.28 0.11 -4.75
N GLN A 504 40.89 1.33 -4.37
CA GLN A 504 41.37 2.57 -4.99
C GLN A 504 42.63 3.13 -4.31
N GLY A 505 43.14 2.48 -3.25
CA GLY A 505 44.29 2.94 -2.48
C GLY A 505 44.00 4.22 -1.68
N ILE A 506 42.75 4.43 -1.27
CA ILE A 506 42.32 5.61 -0.51
C ILE A 506 42.26 5.23 0.98
N GLU A 507 43.14 5.84 1.79
CA GLU A 507 43.13 5.70 3.25
C GLU A 507 42.39 6.88 3.91
N ILE A 508 41.48 6.58 4.85
CA ILE A 508 40.78 7.58 5.66
C ILE A 508 41.32 7.50 7.10
N PRO A 509 41.57 8.62 7.79
CA PRO A 509 41.99 8.60 9.18
C PRO A 509 40.93 7.99 10.10
N GLN A 510 41.35 7.16 11.06
CA GLN A 510 40.45 6.49 12.02
C GLN A 510 39.50 7.44 12.76
N ASN A 511 39.90 8.70 13.00
CA ASN A 511 39.07 9.68 13.70
C ASN A 511 37.99 10.36 12.82
N GLN A 512 37.98 10.11 11.51
CA GLN A 512 36.99 10.63 10.55
C GLN A 512 36.32 9.51 9.73
N GLU A 513 36.85 8.29 9.82
CA GLU A 513 36.43 7.10 9.07
C GLU A 513 34.92 6.85 9.18
N GLU A 514 34.39 6.77 10.41
CA GLU A 514 32.96 6.52 10.65
C GLU A 514 32.06 7.54 9.94
N MET A 515 32.36 8.85 10.06
CA MET A 515 31.54 9.90 9.46
C MET A 515 31.63 9.93 7.93
N VAL A 516 32.83 9.73 7.38
CA VAL A 516 33.06 9.75 5.92
C VAL A 516 32.45 8.51 5.28
N VAL A 517 32.65 7.34 5.88
CA VAL A 517 32.07 6.08 5.41
C VAL A 517 30.55 6.17 5.46
N HIS A 518 29.96 6.66 6.55
CA HIS A 518 28.51 6.82 6.64
C HIS A 518 27.95 7.74 5.53
N LEU A 519 28.63 8.86 5.24
CA LEU A 519 28.23 9.72 4.12
C LEU A 519 28.32 8.99 2.76
N LEU A 520 29.32 8.13 2.58
CA LEU A 520 29.50 7.30 1.40
C LEU A 520 28.55 6.09 1.32
N GLN A 521 27.86 5.72 2.39
CA GLN A 521 26.78 4.74 2.31
C GLN A 521 25.54 5.32 1.61
N THR A 522 25.48 6.64 1.42
CA THR A 522 24.49 7.31 0.58
C THR A 522 24.81 7.07 -0.91
N PRO A 523 23.92 6.44 -1.70
CA PRO A 523 24.16 6.12 -3.10
C PRO A 523 24.59 7.30 -3.96
N LEU A 524 24.04 8.50 -3.68
CA LEU A 524 24.39 9.71 -4.42
C LEU A 524 25.84 10.13 -4.19
N ILE A 525 26.30 10.18 -2.95
CA ILE A 525 27.66 10.62 -2.63
C ILE A 525 28.66 9.59 -3.16
N PHE A 526 28.36 8.29 -2.97
CA PHE A 526 29.16 7.23 -3.55
C PHE A 526 29.22 7.29 -5.08
N TYR A 527 28.10 7.60 -5.75
CA TYR A 527 28.07 7.81 -7.19
C TYR A 527 29.03 8.94 -7.62
N LEU A 528 28.99 10.08 -6.92
CA LEU A 528 29.87 11.20 -7.22
C LEU A 528 31.35 10.81 -7.05
N LEU A 529 31.67 9.93 -6.09
CA LEU A 529 33.03 9.40 -5.91
C LEU A 529 33.46 8.53 -7.09
N VAL A 530 32.61 7.56 -7.46
CA VAL A 530 32.88 6.63 -8.57
C VAL A 530 33.07 7.37 -9.90
N GLN A 531 32.33 8.47 -10.10
CA GLN A 531 32.46 9.32 -11.29
C GLN A 531 33.66 10.30 -11.22
N GLY A 532 34.42 10.30 -10.13
CA GLY A 532 35.54 11.23 -9.92
C GLY A 532 35.11 12.69 -9.76
N LYS A 533 33.83 12.93 -9.43
CA LYS A 533 33.29 14.28 -9.19
C LYS A 533 33.59 14.79 -7.78
N ILE A 534 33.81 13.89 -6.84
CA ILE A 534 34.37 14.21 -5.51
C ILE A 534 35.72 13.54 -5.31
N LYS A 535 36.52 14.10 -4.41
CA LYS A 535 37.83 13.56 -4.02
C LYS A 535 37.84 13.23 -2.54
N ILE A 536 38.49 12.12 -2.20
CA ILE A 536 38.69 11.68 -0.83
C ILE A 536 40.19 11.45 -0.65
N ASP A 537 40.69 11.94 0.48
CA ASP A 537 42.06 11.85 0.91
C ASP A 537 42.13 11.65 2.43
N ASN A 538 43.36 11.47 2.93
CA ASN A 538 43.67 11.27 4.33
C ASN A 538 43.38 12.48 5.25
N ASN A 539 42.77 13.56 4.78
CA ASN A 539 42.36 14.69 5.59
C ASN A 539 40.89 15.09 5.33
N THR A 540 40.12 14.20 4.71
CA THR A 540 38.76 14.47 4.27
C THR A 540 37.79 14.52 5.44
N THR A 541 36.94 15.55 5.42
CA THR A 541 35.80 15.73 6.33
C THR A 541 34.52 15.82 5.48
N PRO A 542 33.31 15.65 6.05
CA PRO A 542 32.07 15.81 5.30
C PRO A 542 32.01 17.13 4.52
N LYS A 543 32.50 18.23 5.12
CA LYS A 543 32.60 19.54 4.46
C LYS A 543 33.48 19.48 3.20
N LYS A 544 34.66 18.86 3.29
CA LYS A 544 35.61 18.77 2.17
C LYS A 544 35.07 17.93 1.01
N ILE A 545 34.22 16.95 1.28
CA ILE A 545 33.57 16.14 0.25
C ILE A 545 32.72 17.04 -0.64
N TYR A 546 31.83 17.84 -0.05
CA TYR A 546 31.02 18.81 -0.79
C TYR A 546 31.88 19.90 -1.46
N GLU A 547 32.87 20.46 -0.77
CA GLU A 547 33.79 21.45 -1.37
C GLU A 547 34.53 20.88 -2.59
N SER A 548 34.91 19.60 -2.57
CA SER A 548 35.55 18.94 -3.71
C SER A 548 34.61 18.82 -4.92
N TYR A 549 33.30 18.60 -4.69
CA TYR A 549 32.28 18.60 -5.73
C TYR A 549 32.16 19.98 -6.40
N PHE A 550 32.05 21.04 -5.61
CA PHE A 550 31.96 22.40 -6.17
C PHE A 550 33.26 22.81 -6.87
N LYS A 551 34.42 22.37 -6.37
CA LYS A 551 35.69 22.54 -7.06
C LYS A 551 35.71 21.83 -8.42
N TYR A 552 35.19 20.61 -8.49
CA TYR A 552 35.00 19.90 -9.76
C TYR A 552 34.10 20.69 -10.72
N LEU A 553 32.93 21.16 -10.26
CA LEU A 553 32.01 21.97 -11.07
C LEU A 553 32.67 23.24 -11.60
N ASN A 554 33.35 24.00 -10.75
CA ASN A 554 34.05 25.23 -11.14
C ASN A 554 35.11 24.94 -12.23
N ILE A 555 35.85 23.83 -12.12
CA ILE A 555 36.83 23.41 -13.15
C ILE A 555 36.14 23.06 -14.46
N LYS A 556 35.02 22.33 -14.41
CA LYS A 556 34.27 21.92 -15.60
C LYS A 556 33.61 23.11 -16.32
N ILE A 557 33.10 24.08 -15.58
CA ILE A 557 32.58 25.34 -16.14
C ILE A 557 33.69 26.13 -16.81
N GLN A 558 34.85 26.24 -16.18
CA GLN A 558 36.01 26.91 -16.78
C GLN A 558 36.46 26.20 -18.07
N GLN A 559 36.42 24.87 -18.12
CA GLN A 559 36.79 24.11 -19.32
C GLN A 559 35.77 24.23 -20.45
N ALA A 560 34.47 24.21 -20.14
CA ALA A 560 33.41 24.19 -21.14
C ALA A 560 33.02 25.58 -21.64
N LEU A 561 33.00 26.58 -20.76
CA LEU A 561 32.48 27.93 -21.04
C LEU A 561 33.56 29.01 -20.95
N ASN A 562 34.81 28.66 -20.62
CA ASN A 562 35.91 29.61 -20.36
C ASN A 562 35.55 30.68 -19.31
N LEU A 563 34.77 30.27 -18.31
CA LEU A 563 34.21 31.14 -17.28
C LEU A 563 34.71 30.73 -15.88
N ARG A 564 35.36 31.66 -15.17
CA ARG A 564 35.80 31.44 -13.77
C ARG A 564 34.66 31.81 -12.84
N VAL A 565 34.07 30.80 -12.20
CA VAL A 565 33.00 30.97 -11.23
C VAL A 565 33.34 30.33 -9.89
N ASP A 566 32.67 30.82 -8.85
CA ASP A 566 32.54 30.13 -7.58
C ASP A 566 31.06 29.80 -7.32
N ILE A 567 30.67 28.56 -7.62
CA ILE A 567 29.29 28.10 -7.45
C ILE A 567 28.81 28.24 -5.99
N ILE A 568 29.68 28.04 -5.00
CA ILE A 568 29.29 28.21 -3.59
C ILE A 568 28.91 29.67 -3.35
N SER A 569 29.75 30.61 -3.77
CA SER A 569 29.48 32.04 -3.59
C SER A 569 28.25 32.54 -4.37
N ILE A 570 27.92 31.92 -5.50
CA ILE A 570 26.71 32.26 -6.27
C ILE A 570 25.47 31.79 -5.52
N PHE A 571 25.42 30.51 -5.15
CA PHE A 571 24.18 29.87 -4.73
C PHE A 571 23.96 29.82 -3.21
N SER A 572 24.97 30.09 -2.36
CA SER A 572 24.83 29.87 -0.91
C SER A 572 23.74 30.74 -0.27
N SER A 573 23.66 32.03 -0.62
CA SER A 573 22.61 32.93 -0.09
C SER A 573 21.23 32.55 -0.61
N PHE A 574 21.16 32.15 -1.88
CA PHE A 574 19.92 31.73 -2.53
C PHE A 574 19.37 30.43 -1.92
N ALA A 575 20.23 29.43 -1.75
CA ALA A 575 19.88 28.17 -1.08
C ALA A 575 19.43 28.39 0.37
N TYR A 576 20.05 29.34 1.09
CA TYR A 576 19.60 29.70 2.44
C TYR A 576 18.17 30.27 2.44
N HIS A 577 17.83 31.17 1.50
CA HIS A 577 16.47 31.72 1.39
C HIS A 577 15.43 30.67 1.02
N ILE A 578 15.75 29.78 0.09
CA ILE A 578 14.89 28.66 -0.29
C ILE A 578 14.64 27.74 0.91
N PHE A 579 15.71 27.41 1.64
CA PHE A 579 15.65 26.57 2.84
C PHE A 579 14.82 27.23 3.96
N GLU A 580 14.99 28.53 4.20
CA GLU A 580 14.23 29.29 5.21
C GLU A 580 12.72 29.33 4.89
N ASN A 581 12.36 29.38 3.61
CA ASN A 581 10.98 29.37 3.15
C ASN A 581 10.36 27.96 3.06
N GLY A 582 11.14 26.91 3.30
CA GLY A 582 10.67 25.52 3.21
C GLY A 582 10.26 25.08 1.80
N VAL A 583 10.81 25.73 0.77
CA VAL A 583 10.56 25.39 -0.63
C VAL A 583 11.75 24.58 -1.16
N GLU A 584 11.56 23.65 -2.10
CA GLU A 584 12.67 22.91 -2.74
C GLU A 584 12.83 23.23 -4.23
N SER A 585 11.89 24.01 -4.79
CA SER A 585 11.86 24.44 -6.18
C SER A 585 11.93 25.96 -6.32
N PHE A 586 12.43 26.43 -7.45
CA PHE A 586 12.58 27.85 -7.78
C PHE A 586 12.43 28.06 -9.29
N SER A 587 12.03 29.26 -9.72
CA SER A 587 11.84 29.56 -11.14
C SER A 587 13.17 29.78 -11.88
N ILE A 588 13.14 29.65 -13.20
CA ILE A 588 14.28 30.01 -14.05
C ILE A 588 14.59 31.52 -13.90
N GLU A 589 13.56 32.36 -13.79
CA GLU A 589 13.67 33.81 -13.61
C GLU A 589 14.44 34.17 -12.33
N GLU A 590 14.20 33.45 -11.21
CA GLU A 590 14.93 33.65 -9.96
C GLU A 590 16.43 33.36 -10.11
N ILE A 591 16.80 32.36 -10.93
CA ILE A 591 18.20 32.07 -11.24
C ILE A 591 18.81 33.15 -12.13
N GLU A 592 18.06 33.63 -13.13
CA GLU A 592 18.51 34.72 -13.98
C GLU A 592 18.77 36.00 -13.18
N GLU A 593 17.87 36.37 -12.26
CA GLU A 593 18.05 37.50 -11.35
C GLU A 593 19.26 37.31 -10.43
N LEU A 594 19.45 36.09 -9.88
CA LEU A 594 20.60 35.76 -9.05
C LEU A 594 21.92 35.98 -9.81
N LEU A 595 21.98 35.52 -11.06
CA LEU A 595 23.16 35.67 -11.89
C LEU A 595 23.37 37.13 -12.32
N ASP A 596 22.31 37.89 -12.58
CA ASP A 596 22.40 39.33 -12.91
C ASP A 596 22.99 40.14 -11.75
N ARG A 597 22.56 39.89 -10.51
CA ARG A 597 23.13 40.53 -9.31
C ARG A 597 24.63 40.23 -9.13
N LYS A 598 25.11 39.14 -9.71
CA LYS A 598 26.50 38.68 -9.63
C LYS A 598 27.29 38.88 -10.93
N ALA A 599 26.68 39.42 -11.98
CA ALA A 599 27.25 39.43 -13.33
C ALA A 599 28.53 40.29 -13.42
N GLU A 600 28.55 41.46 -12.77
CA GLU A 600 29.73 42.35 -12.76
C GLU A 600 30.88 41.76 -11.94
N GLU A 601 30.58 41.15 -10.79
CA GLU A 601 31.56 40.49 -9.91
C GLU A 601 32.21 39.27 -10.61
N LEU A 602 31.41 38.50 -11.34
CA LEU A 602 31.79 37.20 -11.89
C LEU A 602 32.13 37.22 -13.39
N LYS A 603 32.00 38.38 -14.05
CA LYS A 603 32.22 38.56 -15.50
C LYS A 603 31.45 37.54 -16.37
N ILE A 604 30.23 37.22 -15.96
CA ILE A 604 29.35 36.28 -16.70
C ILE A 604 28.93 36.97 -17.99
N LYS A 605 29.50 36.53 -19.13
CA LYS A 605 29.17 37.08 -20.45
C LYS A 605 27.89 36.50 -21.05
N ASP A 606 27.56 35.26 -20.69
CA ASP A 606 26.40 34.53 -21.19
C ASP A 606 25.81 33.70 -20.05
N LYS A 607 24.81 34.28 -19.36
CA LYS A 607 24.12 33.64 -18.23
C LYS A 607 23.28 32.45 -18.69
N THR A 608 22.70 32.53 -19.89
CA THR A 608 21.85 31.48 -20.47
C THR A 608 22.68 30.24 -20.80
N ALA A 609 23.90 30.41 -21.33
CA ALA A 609 24.82 29.30 -21.54
C ALA A 609 25.21 28.61 -20.22
N LEU A 610 25.43 29.37 -19.13
CA LEU A 610 25.73 28.79 -17.82
C LEU A 610 24.53 28.02 -17.26
N ILE A 611 23.32 28.58 -17.31
CA ILE A 611 22.09 27.92 -16.84
C ILE A 611 21.87 26.62 -17.62
N ASN A 612 21.89 26.69 -18.96
CA ASN A 612 21.71 25.51 -19.81
C ASN A 612 22.78 24.45 -19.54
N TRP A 613 24.04 24.86 -19.31
CA TRP A 613 25.10 23.92 -18.97
C TRP A 613 24.90 23.25 -17.61
N LEU A 614 24.46 24.01 -16.60
CA LEU A 614 24.12 23.48 -15.27
C LEU A 614 22.92 22.53 -15.31
N ILE A 615 22.00 22.71 -16.27
CA ILE A 615 20.84 21.84 -16.46
C ILE A 615 21.20 20.59 -17.29
N ASP A 616 21.78 20.78 -18.47
CA ASP A 616 21.90 19.72 -19.48
C ASP A 616 23.17 18.89 -19.34
N VAL A 617 24.29 19.51 -18.93
CA VAL A 617 25.61 18.88 -18.94
C VAL A 617 25.93 18.26 -17.58
N GLU A 618 26.07 19.09 -16.53
CA GLU A 618 26.41 18.58 -15.19
C GLU A 618 25.19 18.24 -14.34
N ARG A 619 23.99 18.67 -14.76
CA ARG A 619 22.72 18.44 -14.04
C ARG A 619 22.77 18.86 -12.58
N PHE A 620 23.45 19.97 -12.33
CA PHE A 620 23.44 20.62 -11.03
C PHE A 620 22.03 21.16 -10.71
N LEU A 621 21.34 21.65 -11.74
CA LEU A 621 19.94 22.07 -11.69
C LEU A 621 19.07 21.05 -12.44
N VAL A 622 17.91 20.71 -11.87
CA VAL A 622 16.98 19.72 -12.42
C VAL A 622 15.62 20.36 -12.67
N PRO A 623 15.08 20.30 -13.90
CA PRO A 623 13.76 20.83 -14.20
C PRO A 623 12.68 19.96 -13.55
N ILE A 624 11.79 20.60 -12.81
CA ILE A 624 10.61 19.97 -12.17
C ILE A 624 9.38 20.20 -13.05
N SER A 625 9.25 21.40 -13.59
CA SER A 625 8.22 21.81 -14.55
C SER A 625 8.87 22.67 -15.65
N PRO A 626 8.14 23.08 -16.71
CA PRO A 626 8.71 23.89 -17.79
C PRO A 626 9.43 25.17 -17.31
N ASN A 627 9.00 25.76 -16.18
CA ASN A 627 9.54 27.01 -15.66
C ASN A 627 10.23 26.89 -14.29
N ASN A 628 10.17 25.72 -13.65
CA ASN A 628 10.70 25.51 -12.30
C ASN A 628 11.86 24.51 -12.30
N LEU A 629 12.87 24.82 -11.50
CA LEU A 629 14.08 24.05 -11.26
C LEU A 629 14.19 23.66 -9.78
N SER A 630 15.04 22.69 -9.49
CA SER A 630 15.55 22.35 -8.15
C SER A 630 17.05 22.08 -8.24
N PHE A 631 17.75 22.09 -7.10
CA PHE A 631 19.05 21.42 -7.04
C PHE A 631 18.85 19.91 -7.22
N PHE A 632 19.85 19.22 -7.76
CA PHE A 632 19.75 17.78 -8.02
C PHE A 632 19.55 16.90 -6.77
N HIS A 633 19.82 17.44 -5.57
CA HIS A 633 19.55 16.76 -4.31
C HIS A 633 19.45 17.74 -3.14
N GLN A 634 18.59 17.41 -2.16
CA GLN A 634 18.35 18.22 -0.95
C GLN A 634 19.65 18.51 -0.16
N SER A 635 20.58 17.55 -0.07
CA SER A 635 21.84 17.74 0.66
C SER A 635 22.74 18.84 0.08
N ILE A 636 22.56 19.20 -1.19
CA ILE A 636 23.26 20.33 -1.82
C ILE A 636 22.68 21.65 -1.34
N THR A 637 21.35 21.75 -1.29
CA THR A 637 20.65 22.90 -0.71
C THR A 637 21.06 23.09 0.75
N GLU A 638 21.04 22.02 1.54
CA GLU A 638 21.43 22.03 2.96
C GLU A 638 22.88 22.45 3.16
N PHE A 639 23.82 21.89 2.38
CA PHE A 639 25.22 22.28 2.46
C PHE A 639 25.43 23.76 2.13
N LEU A 640 24.83 24.25 1.03
CA LEU A 640 24.93 25.64 0.61
C LEU A 640 24.32 26.61 1.63
N ALA A 641 23.15 26.26 2.17
CA ALA A 641 22.48 27.03 3.23
C ALA A 641 23.32 27.05 4.51
N ALA A 642 23.84 25.89 4.94
CA ALA A 642 24.71 25.79 6.12
C ALA A 642 26.03 26.57 5.93
N TYR A 643 26.60 26.55 4.72
CA TYR A 643 27.80 27.31 4.40
C TYR A 643 27.56 28.83 4.51
N PHE A 644 26.44 29.32 3.96
CA PHE A 644 26.05 30.72 4.09
C PHE A 644 25.82 31.09 5.56
N PHE A 645 25.04 30.27 6.28
CA PHE A 645 24.73 30.49 7.68
C PHE A 645 26.00 30.54 8.55
N ALA A 646 26.94 29.62 8.33
CA ALA A 646 28.21 29.60 9.07
C ALA A 646 29.05 30.86 8.83
N ASN A 647 29.03 31.42 7.61
CA ASN A 647 29.71 32.68 7.32
C ASN A 647 29.00 33.87 7.93
N GLN A 648 27.67 33.92 7.88
CA GLN A 648 26.88 34.98 8.53
C GLN A 648 27.01 34.94 10.06
N PHE A 649 27.05 33.74 10.66
CA PHE A 649 27.25 33.58 12.09
C PHE A 649 28.58 34.15 12.57
N LYS A 650 29.66 33.97 11.79
CA LYS A 650 30.97 34.59 12.09
C LYS A 650 30.92 36.12 12.08
N ILE A 651 30.07 36.71 11.22
CA ILE A 651 29.91 38.16 11.09
C ILE A 651 28.97 38.69 12.20
N ASN A 652 27.87 37.99 12.47
CA ASN A 652 26.86 38.37 13.45
C ASN A 652 26.27 37.14 14.17
N PRO A 653 26.79 36.79 15.36
CA PRO A 653 26.29 35.65 16.13
C PRO A 653 24.82 35.74 16.54
N LYS A 654 24.21 36.94 16.55
CA LYS A 654 22.79 37.12 16.91
C LYS A 654 21.83 36.52 15.88
N ILE A 655 22.29 36.17 14.69
CA ILE A 655 21.48 35.48 13.68
C ILE A 655 20.92 34.15 14.19
N LEU A 656 21.65 33.47 15.09
CA LEU A 656 21.20 32.23 15.73
C LEU A 656 19.94 32.46 16.58
N ASN A 657 19.86 33.59 17.31
CA ASN A 657 18.71 33.91 18.15
C ASN A 657 17.45 34.19 17.32
N LYS A 658 17.61 34.83 16.15
CA LYS A 658 16.49 35.07 15.22
C LYS A 658 15.92 33.75 14.68
N ASN A 659 16.79 32.81 14.32
CA ASN A 659 16.36 31.51 13.79
C ASN A 659 15.78 30.59 14.86
N LEU A 660 16.29 30.64 16.11
CA LEU A 660 15.75 29.87 17.23
C LEU A 660 14.36 30.36 17.68
N GLN A 661 14.01 31.64 17.47
CA GLN A 661 12.68 32.16 17.79
C GLN A 661 11.57 31.62 16.86
N ASN A 662 11.93 31.19 15.66
CA ASN A 662 11.00 30.61 14.67
C ASN A 662 10.74 29.10 14.88
N LEU A 663 11.35 28.47 15.89
CA LEU A 663 11.16 27.06 16.24
C LEU A 663 10.02 26.81 17.27
N LYS A 664 9.14 27.80 17.49
CA LYS A 664 7.97 27.67 18.37
C LYS A 664 6.71 27.20 17.66
#